data_AF-A0A533TS96-F1
#
_entry.id   AF-A0A533TS96-F1
#
_cell.length_a   1.000
_cell.length_b   1.000
_cell.length_c   1.000
_cell.angle_alpha   90.00
_cell.angle_beta   90.00
_cell.angle_gamma   90.00
#
_symmetry.space_group_name_H-M   'P 1'
#
loop_
_entity.id
_entity.type
_entity.pdbx_description
1 polymer ?
#
loop_
_entity_poly.entity_id
_entity_poly.type
_entity_poly.pdbx_seq_one_letter_code
_entity_poly.pdbx_strand_id
1 'polypeptide(L)'
;MAVNINIPILRINNKILGQIRVTPPNPKVGESVCIEVLSPDGTLCNESGTDIYLNRAPGVRHWRQWRRPGTHRLRAVARHADGSIEMINTNVTVATAAPGNEPPRLAVSGHPHRHTEFQMSVVHTEAEGVRVGLPKTPTFAGLFPRRAAASQVAPKQIRIVMAQQPLPTKVPPRTVAAGFHLADSPIAYAWDFGDGTTLQTTEPWIDHDFVAALDTSTEQMVFHIQVRMTAPGQPPQDVRRSVTVANHYAMAKRRGLIQPLVVNAAANAQFTQDGYRGSFTVRNLEPVALAFTSRRIELMFSDHRPAVMLDLEALNVALPPKAETIIHVLSTKIPVDAIGFAVHYSGLDSARRPVRASAYFDLPAHIARITPHLLANPALNAQLNNLVAQRQVQNPTSIKALDILQVVQRGGLVSLPKAPPNPPGPPKPNIVEGGVCDPWNLPANIPEGFVCQASTDPNDTSWLPMPGRFMNARKGDMIITAATPGDMIADLLLSIGQVYSHSGMMTTNREQITHSTASKDRLLDYPNGSLLGTPAPSDGFKVDELRYLWPGVITQTVENSVNGQDFVDPESSTGKTFNIGGFGTINSMIDTQGDYEPKLVQSLVIKPDPTQETPAIRSQLHAIADWAAAQAGKSYYSFYCYTNPATDKIAPNPASPLPSPWWHGTYPTVCASFVWRAVHQSGAVVENQKDPKDAGANSKDGLYLYTAAERLVAGNELFDALEQLVDDSVAPNGVLAELASSIADMEDDVANQVCNAFNSDWCETESKDSDQWRQQQAAYAISPENLLRWNAPLYGYSEPLVYATPRYEQVTIYRWKKVPTQGSLAGKVMFNGAPVSGAWVQLYDGKGVGTKSDGSFSLDKIPAGNYIADVGKTRNDGMYIQAKVPVSITAGKTTQVNVVLQLSSDLYRALEIDGWVQTTDHECNAAVDPTKTSNMYRVLLVGPYNTHAAATFQAIADQDVLGEAIFEADWQLDKSVKIKVTLRVHDGTKTSDSYYEYAHNFTVAAGKSLSKWMYANDGDKVFARFTLKNKQAAV
;
A
#
# COMPACT_ATOMS: atom_id res chain seq x y z
N MET A 1 -13.67 24.00 70.90
CA MET A 1 -13.16 24.05 69.53
C MET A 1 -12.45 22.73 69.27
N ALA A 2 -13.04 21.85 68.46
CA ALA A 2 -12.42 20.57 68.11
C ALA A 2 -11.64 20.74 66.80
N VAL A 3 -10.40 20.24 66.78
CA VAL A 3 -9.54 20.29 65.59
C VAL A 3 -9.90 19.13 64.67
N ASN A 4 -10.43 19.42 63.48
CA ASN A 4 -10.63 18.41 62.44
C ASN A 4 -9.26 18.04 61.86
N ILE A 5 -8.73 16.89 62.29
CA ILE A 5 -7.59 16.24 61.65
C ILE A 5 -8.13 15.48 60.43
N ASN A 6 -7.93 16.03 59.24
CA ASN A 6 -8.16 15.29 57.99
C ASN A 6 -7.10 14.19 57.89
N ILE A 7 -7.48 12.96 58.26
CA ILE A 7 -6.72 11.76 57.92
C ILE A 7 -6.87 11.55 56.41
N PRO A 8 -5.78 11.46 55.62
CA PRO A 8 -5.89 11.08 54.22
C PRO A 8 -6.37 9.63 54.16
N ILE A 9 -7.57 9.41 53.63
CA ILE A 9 -8.06 8.07 53.32
C ILE A 9 -7.07 7.46 52.33
N LEU A 10 -6.48 6.32 52.69
CA LEU A 10 -5.66 5.55 51.76
C LEU A 10 -6.49 5.27 50.51
N ARG A 11 -6.02 5.73 49.34
CA ARG A 11 -6.50 5.19 48.07
C ARG A 11 -6.12 3.72 48.05
N ILE A 12 -7.12 2.85 48.15
CA ILE A 12 -6.97 1.44 47.79
C ILE A 12 -6.58 1.43 46.31
N ASN A 13 -5.56 0.64 45.94
CA ASN A 13 -5.24 0.39 44.55
C ASN A 13 -6.40 -0.36 43.90
N ASN A 14 -7.32 0.37 43.28
CA ASN A 14 -8.38 -0.21 42.46
C ASN A 14 -7.73 -0.81 41.20
N LYS A 15 -7.37 -2.09 41.28
CA LYS A 15 -7.08 -2.90 40.09
C LYS A 15 -8.33 -2.92 39.20
N ILE A 16 -8.12 -2.75 37.90
CA ILE A 16 -9.17 -2.70 36.89
C ILE A 16 -9.11 -3.92 35.97
N LEU A 17 -7.96 -4.61 35.92
CA LEU A 17 -7.77 -5.90 35.27
C LEU A 17 -7.96 -7.04 36.28
N GLY A 18 -9.01 -7.83 36.09
CA GLY A 18 -9.29 -9.04 36.87
C GLY A 18 -8.75 -10.31 36.22
N GLN A 19 -9.26 -10.65 35.03
CA GLN A 19 -8.89 -11.88 34.31
C GLN A 19 -9.06 -11.74 32.80
N ILE A 20 -8.37 -12.60 32.03
CA ILE A 20 -8.60 -12.78 30.58
C ILE A 20 -9.42 -14.05 30.38
N ARG A 21 -10.63 -13.91 29.82
CA ARG A 21 -11.50 -15.03 29.43
C ARG A 21 -11.26 -15.40 27.98
N VAL A 22 -11.16 -16.70 27.71
CA VAL A 22 -10.99 -17.27 26.35
C VAL A 22 -12.17 -18.18 26.04
N THR A 23 -12.78 -18.03 24.86
CA THR A 23 -13.96 -18.80 24.45
C THR A 23 -13.83 -19.22 22.97
N PRO A 24 -13.75 -20.52 22.66
CA PRO A 24 -13.75 -21.67 23.58
C PRO A 24 -12.47 -21.72 24.45
N PRO A 25 -12.51 -22.34 25.64
CA PRO A 25 -11.36 -22.41 26.55
C PRO A 25 -10.25 -23.36 26.09
N ASN A 26 -10.55 -24.33 25.21
CA ASN A 26 -9.61 -25.27 24.62
C ASN A 26 -9.65 -25.15 23.08
N PRO A 27 -9.14 -24.05 22.50
CA PRO A 27 -9.27 -23.78 21.08
C PRO A 27 -8.40 -24.68 20.22
N LYS A 28 -8.79 -24.86 18.96
CA LYS A 28 -8.00 -25.55 17.95
C LYS A 28 -7.38 -24.59 16.94
N VAL A 29 -6.36 -25.07 16.23
CA VAL A 29 -5.82 -24.40 15.04
C VAL A 29 -6.96 -24.03 14.09
N GLY A 30 -6.98 -22.76 13.66
CA GLY A 30 -7.98 -22.17 12.79
C GLY A 30 -9.33 -21.84 13.44
N GLU A 31 -9.58 -22.21 14.71
CA GLU A 31 -10.86 -21.93 15.35
C GLU A 31 -11.02 -20.42 15.64
N SER A 32 -12.26 -19.91 15.59
CA SER A 32 -12.55 -18.51 15.90
C SER A 32 -12.74 -18.32 17.40
N VAL A 33 -11.77 -17.66 18.05
CA VAL A 33 -11.69 -17.57 19.50
C VAL A 33 -11.95 -16.15 19.96
N CYS A 34 -12.97 -15.97 20.79
CA CYS A 34 -13.25 -14.73 21.49
C CYS A 34 -12.37 -14.65 22.74
N ILE A 35 -11.61 -13.57 22.86
CA ILE A 35 -10.77 -13.25 24.00
C ILE A 35 -11.31 -11.97 24.61
N GLU A 36 -11.58 -11.98 25.93
CA GLU A 36 -12.21 -10.88 26.65
C GLU A 36 -11.43 -10.51 27.90
N VAL A 37 -11.25 -9.21 28.14
CA VAL A 37 -10.61 -8.66 29.34
C VAL A 37 -11.69 -8.27 30.33
N LEU A 38 -11.66 -8.89 31.52
CA LEU A 38 -12.67 -8.74 32.54
C LEU A 38 -12.12 -8.05 33.79
N SER A 39 -12.92 -7.19 34.41
CA SER A 39 -12.60 -6.55 35.69
C SER A 39 -12.67 -7.55 36.85
N PRO A 40 -12.18 -7.19 38.06
CA PRO A 40 -12.19 -8.10 39.21
C PRO A 40 -13.58 -8.61 39.65
N ASP A 41 -14.66 -7.96 39.21
CA ASP A 41 -16.06 -8.38 39.41
C ASP A 41 -16.57 -9.38 38.35
N GLY A 42 -15.75 -9.71 37.34
CA GLY A 42 -16.09 -10.61 36.24
C GLY A 42 -16.87 -9.99 35.09
N THR A 43 -17.17 -8.69 35.12
CA THR A 43 -17.75 -7.96 33.98
C THR A 43 -16.68 -7.57 32.95
N LEU A 44 -17.07 -7.14 31.75
CA LEU A 44 -16.10 -6.62 30.77
C LEU A 44 -15.53 -5.29 31.27
N CYS A 45 -14.20 -5.13 31.23
CA CYS A 45 -13.57 -3.87 31.59
C CYS A 45 -14.16 -2.72 30.76
N ASN A 46 -14.67 -1.68 31.42
CA ASN A 46 -15.26 -0.50 30.76
C ASN A 46 -15.04 0.76 31.61
N GLU A 47 -13.77 1.01 31.98
CA GLU A 47 -13.41 2.18 32.77
C GLU A 47 -13.13 3.39 31.87
N SER A 48 -13.99 4.41 31.97
CA SER A 48 -13.85 5.66 31.24
C SER A 48 -12.52 6.36 31.58
N GLY A 49 -11.65 6.53 30.57
CA GLY A 49 -10.39 7.27 30.70
C GLY A 49 -9.16 6.41 30.98
N THR A 50 -9.28 5.08 30.90
CA THR A 50 -8.14 4.15 30.88
C THR A 50 -8.02 3.49 29.51
N ASP A 51 -6.85 3.58 28.88
CA ASP A 51 -6.57 2.87 27.63
C ASP A 51 -6.23 1.41 27.95
N ILE A 52 -7.05 0.47 27.48
CA ILE A 52 -6.84 -0.97 27.62
C ILE A 52 -6.44 -1.57 26.28
N TYR A 53 -5.40 -2.40 26.29
CA TYR A 53 -4.90 -3.12 25.13
C TYR A 53 -4.88 -4.63 25.42
N LEU A 54 -5.42 -5.43 24.50
CA LEU A 54 -5.26 -6.88 24.49
C LEU A 54 -4.31 -7.28 23.36
N ASN A 55 -3.23 -7.98 23.68
CA ASN A 55 -2.19 -8.37 22.72
C ASN A 55 -1.82 -7.23 21.77
N ARG A 56 -1.52 -6.07 22.38
CA ARG A 56 -1.09 -4.83 21.73
C ARG A 56 -2.19 -4.11 20.91
N ALA A 57 -3.38 -4.66 20.72
CA ALA A 57 -4.52 -4.02 20.05
C ALA A 57 -5.44 -3.31 21.06
N PRO A 58 -6.02 -2.14 20.72
CA PRO A 58 -6.86 -1.38 21.66
C PRO A 58 -8.22 -2.05 21.84
N GLY A 59 -8.70 -2.17 23.08
CA GLY A 59 -10.00 -2.75 23.40
C GLY A 59 -9.95 -3.89 24.40
N VAL A 60 -11.13 -4.41 24.70
CA VAL A 60 -11.38 -5.41 25.77
C VAL A 60 -12.01 -6.70 25.26
N ARG A 61 -12.26 -6.81 23.95
CA ARG A 61 -12.78 -8.02 23.29
C ARG A 61 -12.19 -8.11 21.89
N HIS A 62 -11.59 -9.26 21.56
CA HIS A 62 -11.03 -9.51 20.22
C HIS A 62 -11.33 -10.94 19.78
N TRP A 63 -11.44 -11.15 18.46
CA TRP A 63 -11.59 -12.45 17.81
C TRP A 63 -10.29 -12.80 17.07
N ARG A 64 -9.68 -13.94 17.42
CA ARG A 64 -8.39 -14.40 16.87
C ARG A 64 -8.49 -15.84 16.38
N GLN A 65 -7.63 -16.20 15.43
CA GLN A 65 -7.50 -17.56 14.88
C GLN A 65 -6.02 -17.90 14.74
N TRP A 66 -5.55 -18.90 15.48
CA TRP A 66 -4.15 -19.33 15.42
C TRP A 66 -3.89 -20.29 14.27
N ARG A 67 -2.69 -20.27 13.69
CA ARG A 67 -2.29 -21.22 12.64
C ARG A 67 -1.43 -22.38 13.15
N ARG A 68 -0.81 -22.23 14.32
CA ARG A 68 0.07 -23.25 14.92
C ARG A 68 -0.50 -23.77 16.25
N PRO A 69 -0.46 -25.08 16.51
CA PRO A 69 -0.73 -25.61 17.84
C PRO A 69 0.40 -25.20 18.79
N GLY A 70 0.15 -25.22 20.09
CA GLY A 70 1.13 -24.82 21.11
C GLY A 70 0.52 -23.89 22.16
N THR A 71 1.36 -23.39 23.06
CA THR A 71 0.94 -22.46 24.12
C THR A 71 1.18 -21.03 23.68
N HIS A 72 0.11 -20.25 23.57
CA HIS A 72 0.16 -18.85 23.15
C HIS A 72 -0.07 -17.93 24.36
N ARG A 73 0.76 -16.90 24.52
CA ARG A 73 0.58 -15.91 25.58
C ARG A 73 -0.53 -14.90 25.20
N LEU A 74 -1.34 -14.54 26.19
CA LEU A 74 -2.33 -13.48 26.14
C LEU A 74 -1.99 -12.45 27.23
N ARG A 75 -1.83 -11.19 26.84
CA ARG A 75 -1.39 -10.08 27.67
C ARG A 75 -2.43 -8.95 27.55
N ALA A 76 -3.04 -8.59 28.67
CA ALA A 76 -3.86 -7.38 28.77
C ALA A 76 -3.08 -6.31 29.54
N VAL A 77 -3.02 -5.10 28.98
CA VAL A 77 -2.31 -3.95 29.53
C VAL A 77 -3.29 -2.80 29.66
N ALA A 78 -3.41 -2.23 30.85
CA ALA A 78 -4.23 -1.05 31.09
C ALA A 78 -3.37 0.13 31.54
N ARG A 79 -3.68 1.33 31.04
CA ARG A 79 -2.92 2.56 31.27
C ARG A 79 -3.80 3.60 31.92
N HIS A 80 -3.43 3.97 33.13
CA HIS A 80 -4.10 5.02 33.85
C HIS A 80 -3.56 6.39 33.44
N ALA A 81 -4.39 7.43 33.58
CA ALA A 81 -4.02 8.81 33.23
C ALA A 81 -2.84 9.39 34.03
N ASP A 82 -2.45 8.75 35.15
CA ASP A 82 -1.27 9.10 35.95
C ASP A 82 0.04 8.44 35.47
N GLY A 83 -0.02 7.64 34.39
CA GLY A 83 1.13 6.93 33.82
C GLY A 83 1.43 5.59 34.50
N SER A 84 0.66 5.17 35.50
CA SER A 84 0.74 3.80 36.03
C SER A 84 0.17 2.79 35.03
N ILE A 85 0.72 1.56 35.06
CA ILE A 85 0.35 0.47 34.17
C ILE A 85 -0.05 -0.74 35.00
N GLU A 86 -1.23 -1.30 34.72
CA GLU A 86 -1.61 -2.63 35.15
C GLU A 86 -1.41 -3.64 34.01
N MET A 87 -0.90 -4.83 34.33
CA MET A 87 -0.79 -5.95 33.39
C MET A 87 -1.32 -7.23 34.01
N ILE A 88 -2.08 -8.01 33.23
CA ILE A 88 -2.34 -9.42 33.50
C ILE A 88 -1.94 -10.27 32.29
N ASN A 89 -1.43 -11.47 32.56
CA ASN A 89 -1.09 -12.46 31.55
C ASN A 89 -1.90 -13.74 31.79
N THR A 90 -2.27 -14.43 30.72
CA THR A 90 -2.69 -15.83 30.75
C THR A 90 -2.13 -16.58 29.56
N ASN A 91 -2.08 -17.90 29.62
CA ASN A 91 -1.67 -18.75 28.52
C ASN A 91 -2.88 -19.50 27.96
N VAL A 92 -2.95 -19.64 26.64
CA VAL A 92 -3.94 -20.47 25.95
C VAL A 92 -3.24 -21.55 25.16
N THR A 93 -3.53 -22.81 25.47
CA THR A 93 -3.03 -23.95 24.70
C THR A 93 -3.96 -24.20 23.52
N VAL A 94 -3.45 -23.97 22.31
CA VAL A 94 -4.12 -24.25 21.03
C VAL A 94 -3.79 -25.68 20.63
N ALA A 95 -4.81 -26.52 20.49
CA ALA A 95 -4.65 -27.90 20.08
C ALA A 95 -4.56 -28.04 18.55
N THR A 96 -3.85 -29.07 18.07
CA THR A 96 -3.88 -29.46 16.66
C THR A 96 -5.30 -29.85 16.26
N ALA A 97 -5.76 -29.39 15.10
CA ALA A 97 -7.01 -29.87 14.53
C ALA A 97 -6.84 -31.33 14.05
N ALA A 98 -7.95 -32.08 13.97
CA ALA A 98 -7.90 -33.41 13.38
C ALA A 98 -7.77 -33.28 11.85
N PRO A 99 -6.93 -34.09 11.17
CA PRO A 99 -6.75 -34.00 9.72
C PRO A 99 -8.07 -34.06 8.96
N GLY A 100 -8.29 -33.11 8.05
CA GLY A 100 -9.54 -32.98 7.29
C GLY A 100 -10.72 -32.32 8.04
N ASN A 101 -10.57 -32.01 9.34
CA ASN A 101 -11.55 -31.29 10.16
C ASN A 101 -11.00 -29.93 10.64
N GLU A 102 -10.16 -29.30 9.82
CA GLU A 102 -9.61 -27.96 10.10
C GLU A 102 -10.66 -26.89 9.81
N PRO A 103 -11.03 -26.05 10.80
CA PRO A 103 -12.00 -25.00 10.60
C PRO A 103 -11.47 -23.93 9.62
N PRO A 104 -12.34 -23.37 8.75
CA PRO A 104 -11.96 -22.31 7.83
C PRO A 104 -11.44 -21.07 8.56
N ARG A 105 -10.40 -20.44 7.99
CA ARG A 105 -9.74 -19.26 8.57
C ARG A 105 -9.99 -18.01 7.75
N LEU A 106 -10.23 -16.89 8.42
CA LEU A 106 -10.34 -15.58 7.81
C LEU A 106 -8.97 -14.91 7.75
N ALA A 107 -8.31 -14.98 6.59
CA ALA A 107 -7.09 -14.25 6.29
C ALA A 107 -7.41 -12.81 5.84
N VAL A 108 -6.58 -11.84 6.26
CA VAL A 108 -6.87 -10.41 6.08
C VAL A 108 -5.62 -9.64 5.63
N SER A 109 -5.56 -9.27 4.36
CA SER A 109 -4.48 -8.45 3.78
C SER A 109 -4.93 -7.00 3.61
N GLY A 110 -4.03 -6.03 3.85
CA GLY A 110 -4.28 -4.63 3.50
C GLY A 110 -3.82 -4.31 2.09
N HIS A 111 -4.41 -3.29 1.48
CA HIS A 111 -3.95 -2.73 0.20
C HIS A 111 -2.84 -1.69 0.42
N PRO A 112 -1.68 -1.78 -0.27
CA PRO A 112 -0.56 -0.87 -0.06
C PRO A 112 -0.83 0.60 -0.44
N HIS A 113 -1.94 0.86 -1.13
CA HIS A 113 -2.33 2.20 -1.59
C HIS A 113 -3.77 2.59 -1.18
N ARG A 114 -4.41 1.81 -0.30
CA ARG A 114 -5.74 2.13 0.23
C ARG A 114 -5.74 1.89 1.74
N HIS A 115 -5.46 2.97 2.46
CA HIS A 115 -5.03 2.93 3.85
C HIS A 115 -6.15 2.68 4.90
N THR A 116 -7.35 2.33 4.43
CA THR A 116 -8.54 1.96 5.20
C THR A 116 -9.24 0.72 4.61
N GLU A 117 -8.69 0.12 3.56
CA GLU A 117 -9.29 -1.00 2.83
C GLU A 117 -8.55 -2.30 3.12
N PHE A 118 -9.30 -3.29 3.62
CA PHE A 118 -8.85 -4.66 3.81
C PHE A 118 -9.42 -5.57 2.73
N GLN A 119 -8.57 -6.41 2.15
CA GLN A 119 -8.97 -7.64 1.51
C GLN A 119 -9.12 -8.74 2.57
N MET A 120 -10.24 -9.43 2.53
CA MET A 120 -10.57 -10.56 3.39
C MET A 120 -10.73 -11.81 2.54
N SER A 121 -10.24 -12.95 3.04
CA SER A 121 -10.35 -14.23 2.33
C SER A 121 -10.51 -15.39 3.32
N VAL A 122 -11.43 -16.30 3.00
CA VAL A 122 -11.57 -17.58 3.67
C VAL A 122 -10.56 -18.54 3.06
N VAL A 123 -9.70 -19.11 3.92
CA VAL A 123 -8.72 -20.13 3.54
C VAL A 123 -8.97 -21.40 4.34
N HIS A 124 -9.08 -22.52 3.63
CA HIS A 124 -8.95 -23.85 4.20
C HIS A 124 -7.47 -24.23 4.18
N THR A 125 -6.99 -24.89 5.23
CA THR A 125 -5.65 -25.50 5.20
C THR A 125 -5.68 -26.77 4.38
N GLU A 126 -4.76 -26.86 3.42
CA GLU A 126 -4.24 -28.16 3.03
C GLU A 126 -3.31 -28.62 4.16
N ALA A 127 -3.50 -29.85 4.64
CA ALA A 127 -2.57 -30.46 5.59
C ALA A 127 -1.15 -30.44 4.99
N GLU A 128 -0.12 -30.17 5.80
CA GLU A 128 1.27 -30.03 5.33
C GLU A 128 1.84 -31.32 4.69
N GLY A 129 1.51 -31.53 3.42
CA GLY A 129 1.96 -32.63 2.58
C GLY A 129 3.05 -32.19 1.62
N VAL A 130 4.28 -32.09 2.13
CA VAL A 130 5.51 -31.71 1.38
C VAL A 130 5.46 -30.29 0.83
N ARG A 131 6.33 -29.41 1.36
CA ARG A 131 6.67 -28.14 0.71
C ARG A 131 7.32 -28.40 -0.65
N VAL A 132 6.52 -28.47 -1.72
CA VAL A 132 6.97 -28.04 -3.04
C VAL A 132 7.23 -26.55 -2.91
N GLY A 133 8.47 -26.19 -2.61
CA GLY A 133 8.82 -24.81 -2.34
C GLY A 133 8.40 -23.92 -3.51
N LEU A 134 7.61 -22.89 -3.22
CA LEU A 134 7.62 -21.69 -4.04
C LEU A 134 9.09 -21.36 -4.31
N PRO A 135 9.50 -21.16 -5.58
CA PRO A 135 10.90 -21.05 -5.89
C PRO A 135 11.48 -19.87 -5.13
N LYS A 136 12.37 -20.17 -4.17
CA LYS A 136 13.45 -19.24 -3.82
C LYS A 136 14.03 -18.80 -5.16
N THR A 137 14.14 -17.49 -5.37
CA THR A 137 14.87 -16.90 -6.50
C THR A 137 16.14 -17.71 -6.70
N PRO A 138 16.38 -18.33 -7.88
CA PRO A 138 17.21 -19.52 -7.95
C PRO A 138 18.62 -19.26 -7.43
N THR A 139 18.87 -19.71 -6.20
CA THR A 139 20.21 -19.79 -5.63
C THR A 139 20.97 -20.81 -6.47
N PHE A 140 21.82 -20.31 -7.37
CA PHE A 140 22.80 -21.09 -8.12
C PHE A 140 23.86 -21.67 -7.17
N ALA A 141 23.46 -22.67 -6.38
CA ALA A 141 24.33 -23.42 -5.52
C ALA A 141 24.98 -24.57 -6.30
N GLY A 142 26.14 -24.27 -6.90
CA GLY A 142 27.17 -25.26 -7.19
C GLY A 142 27.10 -25.95 -8.56
N LEU A 143 27.84 -25.40 -9.53
CA LEU A 143 28.69 -26.19 -10.44
C LEU A 143 29.74 -25.32 -11.16
N PHE A 144 30.67 -24.75 -10.39
CA PHE A 144 31.99 -24.37 -10.91
C PHE A 144 33.08 -25.09 -10.12
N PRO A 145 34.02 -25.78 -10.79
CA PRO A 145 34.93 -26.70 -10.11
C PRO A 145 36.01 -25.97 -9.31
N ARG A 146 36.38 -26.56 -8.17
CA ARG A 146 37.59 -26.20 -7.40
C ARG A 146 38.80 -26.20 -8.34
N ARG A 147 39.46 -25.04 -8.50
CA ARG A 147 40.85 -24.99 -9.00
C ARG A 147 41.80 -25.41 -7.87
N ALA A 148 42.10 -26.70 -7.80
CA ALA A 148 43.33 -27.15 -7.16
C ALA A 148 44.52 -26.86 -8.10
N ALA A 149 45.70 -26.58 -7.53
CA ALA A 149 46.92 -26.33 -8.29
C ALA A 149 47.46 -27.61 -8.97
N ALA A 150 48.32 -27.39 -9.97
CA ALA A 150 48.73 -28.38 -10.98
C ALA A 150 49.40 -29.67 -10.47
N SER A 151 49.16 -30.77 -11.19
CA SER A 151 50.20 -31.74 -11.56
C SER A 151 49.83 -32.48 -12.86
N GLN A 152 50.82 -32.92 -13.63
CA GLN A 152 50.66 -33.50 -14.97
C GLN A 152 50.54 -35.04 -14.93
N VAL A 153 49.50 -35.62 -15.56
CA VAL A 153 49.51 -37.01 -16.07
C VAL A 153 48.70 -37.10 -17.38
N ALA A 154 49.16 -37.93 -18.32
CA ALA A 154 48.62 -38.07 -19.68
C ALA A 154 47.20 -38.69 -19.77
N PRO A 155 46.44 -38.43 -20.86
CA PRO A 155 45.06 -38.89 -21.00
C PRO A 155 44.97 -40.39 -21.34
N LYS A 156 44.23 -41.15 -20.53
CA LYS A 156 43.73 -42.49 -20.91
C LYS A 156 42.26 -42.40 -21.30
N GLN A 157 41.96 -42.86 -22.51
CA GLN A 157 40.58 -43.06 -22.99
C GLN A 157 39.86 -44.07 -22.10
N ILE A 158 38.63 -43.75 -21.68
CA ILE A 158 37.70 -44.73 -21.11
C ILE A 158 36.39 -44.63 -21.90
N ARG A 159 35.92 -45.78 -22.39
CA ARG A 159 34.71 -45.92 -23.22
C ARG A 159 33.46 -45.54 -22.43
N ILE A 160 32.57 -44.76 -23.05
CA ILE A 160 31.16 -44.70 -22.66
C ILE A 160 30.54 -46.04 -23.08
N VAL A 161 30.12 -46.84 -22.10
CA VAL A 161 29.25 -48.01 -22.33
C VAL A 161 27.84 -47.57 -21.99
N MET A 162 26.99 -47.39 -23.01
CA MET A 162 25.56 -47.17 -22.79
C MET A 162 24.90 -48.49 -22.37
N ALA A 163 24.62 -48.62 -21.08
CA ALA A 163 23.76 -49.68 -20.56
C ALA A 163 22.29 -49.25 -20.69
N GLN A 164 21.63 -49.72 -21.74
CA GLN A 164 20.17 -49.67 -21.81
C GLN A 164 19.58 -50.65 -20.78
N GLN A 165 18.62 -50.22 -19.97
CA GLN A 165 17.71 -51.12 -19.27
C GLN A 165 16.24 -50.80 -19.63
N PRO A 166 15.34 -51.81 -19.64
CA PRO A 166 14.10 -51.74 -20.38
C PRO A 166 12.92 -51.27 -19.52
N LEU A 167 11.95 -50.61 -20.16
CA LEU A 167 10.63 -50.33 -19.61
C LEU A 167 9.86 -51.63 -19.32
N PRO A 168 9.37 -51.87 -18.08
CA PRO A 168 8.28 -52.82 -17.86
C PRO A 168 6.97 -52.18 -18.32
N THR A 169 6.25 -52.86 -19.22
CA THR A 169 4.94 -52.42 -19.73
C THR A 169 3.79 -53.19 -19.05
N LYS A 170 2.59 -52.61 -19.13
CA LYS A 170 1.27 -53.17 -18.76
C LYS A 170 0.92 -53.26 -17.27
N VAL A 171 0.28 -52.19 -16.79
CA VAL A 171 -0.92 -52.28 -15.94
C VAL A 171 -2.10 -51.80 -16.80
N PRO A 172 -3.26 -52.49 -16.83
CA PRO A 172 -4.33 -52.15 -17.76
C PRO A 172 -5.00 -50.79 -17.44
N PRO A 173 -5.61 -50.12 -18.43
CA PRO A 173 -6.39 -48.91 -18.18
C PRO A 173 -7.58 -49.27 -17.30
N ARG A 174 -7.58 -48.79 -16.05
CA ARG A 174 -8.75 -48.90 -15.19
C ARG A 174 -9.76 -47.85 -15.62
N THR A 175 -10.60 -48.21 -16.59
CA THR A 175 -11.79 -47.45 -16.97
C THR A 175 -12.70 -47.35 -15.75
N VAL A 176 -12.54 -46.28 -14.97
CA VAL A 176 -13.57 -45.88 -14.00
C VAL A 176 -14.70 -45.31 -14.85
N ALA A 177 -15.82 -46.02 -14.90
CA ALA A 177 -16.99 -45.56 -15.62
C ALA A 177 -17.41 -44.19 -15.06
N ALA A 178 -17.72 -43.25 -15.96
CA ALA A 178 -18.28 -41.96 -15.60
C ALA A 178 -19.70 -42.15 -15.05
N GLY A 179 -19.82 -42.42 -13.76
CA GLY A 179 -21.03 -42.19 -13.00
C GLY A 179 -21.20 -40.68 -12.87
N PHE A 180 -22.13 -40.10 -13.62
CA PHE A 180 -22.49 -38.70 -13.52
C PHE A 180 -23.11 -38.43 -12.13
N HIS A 181 -22.34 -37.84 -11.23
CA HIS A 181 -22.90 -37.17 -10.05
C HIS A 181 -23.29 -35.73 -10.41
N LEU A 182 -24.43 -35.30 -9.85
CA LEU A 182 -25.13 -34.07 -10.20
C LEU A 182 -24.59 -32.88 -9.40
N ALA A 183 -24.38 -31.77 -10.13
CA ALA A 183 -24.23 -30.37 -9.68
C ALA A 183 -24.06 -30.09 -8.17
N ASP A 184 -22.82 -29.89 -7.74
CA ASP A 184 -22.52 -29.14 -6.51
C ASP A 184 -22.87 -27.65 -6.69
N SER A 185 -23.73 -27.11 -5.82
CA SER A 185 -23.94 -25.65 -5.75
C SER A 185 -22.76 -24.96 -5.05
N PRO A 186 -22.31 -23.78 -5.50
CA PRO A 186 -21.13 -23.12 -4.93
C PRO A 186 -21.39 -22.66 -3.49
N ILE A 187 -20.35 -22.72 -2.66
CA ILE A 187 -20.38 -22.22 -1.27
C ILE A 187 -20.78 -20.74 -1.27
N ALA A 188 -21.75 -20.38 -0.43
CA ALA A 188 -22.14 -18.99 -0.22
C ALA A 188 -21.46 -18.43 1.03
N TYR A 189 -20.89 -17.23 0.90
CA TYR A 189 -20.23 -16.50 1.99
C TYR A 189 -21.06 -15.24 2.29
N ALA A 190 -21.55 -15.10 3.53
CA ALA A 190 -22.24 -13.91 4.02
C ALA A 190 -21.36 -13.18 5.03
N TRP A 191 -20.92 -11.99 4.66
CA TRP A 191 -19.98 -11.15 5.39
C TRP A 191 -20.72 -10.10 6.21
N ASP A 192 -20.27 -9.91 7.44
CA ASP A 192 -20.57 -8.79 8.32
C ASP A 192 -19.23 -8.20 8.74
N PHE A 193 -19.01 -6.91 8.46
CA PHE A 193 -17.71 -6.27 8.72
C PHE A 193 -17.62 -5.67 10.12
N GLY A 194 -18.67 -5.75 10.94
CA GLY A 194 -18.72 -5.16 12.28
C GLY A 194 -18.86 -3.63 12.28
N ASP A 195 -19.07 -3.02 11.12
CA ASP A 195 -19.25 -1.57 10.92
C ASP A 195 -20.71 -1.20 10.55
N GLY A 196 -21.61 -2.19 10.57
CA GLY A 196 -23.02 -2.08 10.16
C GLY A 196 -23.26 -2.43 8.69
N THR A 197 -22.22 -2.68 7.89
CA THR A 197 -22.36 -3.15 6.51
C THR A 197 -22.27 -4.68 6.42
N THR A 198 -23.08 -5.27 5.53
CA THR A 198 -23.10 -6.71 5.26
C THR A 198 -23.16 -6.97 3.75
N LEU A 199 -22.47 -8.00 3.26
CA LEU A 199 -22.35 -8.35 1.85
C LEU A 199 -22.38 -9.87 1.64
N GLN A 200 -22.59 -10.35 0.41
CA GLN A 200 -22.58 -11.78 0.09
C GLN A 200 -21.81 -12.11 -1.19
N THR A 201 -20.90 -13.08 -1.13
CA THR A 201 -20.07 -13.54 -2.26
C THR A 201 -20.23 -15.05 -2.53
N THR A 202 -19.94 -15.48 -3.76
CA THR A 202 -19.66 -16.89 -4.12
C THR A 202 -18.16 -17.17 -4.01
N GLU A 203 -17.34 -16.16 -4.26
CA GLU A 203 -15.91 -16.20 -4.03
C GLU A 203 -15.62 -16.24 -2.53
N PRO A 204 -14.58 -16.95 -2.08
CA PRO A 204 -14.17 -16.97 -0.67
C PRO A 204 -13.54 -15.65 -0.20
N TRP A 205 -13.55 -14.57 -1.00
CA TRP A 205 -12.85 -13.32 -0.70
C TRP A 205 -13.67 -12.07 -1.04
N ILE A 206 -13.35 -10.95 -0.40
CA ILE A 206 -13.95 -9.63 -0.61
C ILE A 206 -13.01 -8.49 -0.18
N ASP A 207 -13.10 -7.33 -0.83
CA ASP A 207 -12.46 -6.08 -0.38
C ASP A 207 -13.50 -5.18 0.33
N HIS A 208 -13.13 -4.55 1.45
CA HIS A 208 -13.99 -3.61 2.19
C HIS A 208 -13.22 -2.41 2.73
N ASP A 209 -13.80 -1.21 2.62
CA ASP A 209 -13.20 0.06 3.05
C ASP A 209 -13.92 0.63 4.28
N PHE A 210 -13.22 0.63 5.41
CA PHE A 210 -13.75 1.02 6.72
C PHE A 210 -13.85 2.55 6.91
N VAL A 211 -13.38 3.37 5.96
CA VAL A 211 -13.34 4.84 6.09
C VAL A 211 -14.71 5.46 6.42
N ALA A 212 -15.79 4.85 5.95
CA ALA A 212 -17.15 5.36 6.17
C ALA A 212 -17.59 5.26 7.64
N ALA A 213 -17.06 4.29 8.37
CA ALA A 213 -17.41 3.99 9.75
C ALA A 213 -16.46 4.60 10.79
N LEU A 214 -15.37 5.24 10.35
CA LEU A 214 -14.42 5.87 11.27
C LEU A 214 -15.06 7.07 12.01
N ASP A 215 -15.05 7.01 13.34
CA ASP A 215 -15.37 8.15 14.19
C ASP A 215 -14.25 9.20 14.13
N THR A 216 -14.62 10.46 13.95
CA THR A 216 -13.66 11.58 13.85
C THR A 216 -12.89 11.87 15.14
N SER A 217 -13.28 11.31 16.28
CA SER A 217 -12.64 11.51 17.60
C SER A 217 -11.69 10.39 18.00
N THR A 218 -11.83 9.20 17.40
CA THR A 218 -11.18 7.98 17.89
C THR A 218 -9.96 7.63 17.04
N GLU A 219 -8.77 7.60 17.64
CA GLU A 219 -7.48 7.43 16.95
C GLU A 219 -7.23 5.99 16.43
N GLN A 220 -7.87 4.98 17.02
CA GLN A 220 -7.82 3.58 16.56
C GLN A 220 -9.16 2.91 16.83
N MET A 221 -9.71 2.21 15.83
CA MET A 221 -10.99 1.50 15.95
C MET A 221 -10.83 0.02 15.63
N VAL A 222 -11.51 -0.83 16.40
CA VAL A 222 -11.56 -2.28 16.16
C VAL A 222 -12.90 -2.65 15.56
N PHE A 223 -12.84 -3.46 14.49
CA PHE A 223 -14.00 -4.02 13.82
C PHE A 223 -13.99 -5.54 13.98
N HIS A 224 -15.14 -6.13 14.33
CA HIS A 224 -15.29 -7.57 14.49
C HIS A 224 -15.96 -8.16 13.25
N ILE A 225 -15.17 -8.68 12.32
CA ILE A 225 -15.68 -9.29 11.10
C ILE A 225 -16.21 -10.69 11.41
N GLN A 226 -17.35 -11.03 10.81
CA GLN A 226 -17.86 -12.39 10.69
C GLN A 226 -18.06 -12.75 9.22
N VAL A 227 -17.75 -13.99 8.85
CA VAL A 227 -18.21 -14.60 7.61
C VAL A 227 -18.94 -15.90 7.92
N ARG A 228 -20.19 -15.99 7.47
CA ARG A 228 -21.02 -17.20 7.51
C ARG A 228 -20.89 -17.93 6.18
N MET A 229 -20.34 -19.13 6.23
CA MET A 229 -20.21 -20.03 5.09
C MET A 229 -21.37 -21.02 5.07
N THR A 230 -22.01 -21.16 3.91
CA THR A 230 -23.09 -22.14 3.69
C THR A 230 -22.73 -22.99 2.47
N ALA A 231 -22.39 -24.25 2.70
CA ALA A 231 -22.14 -25.25 1.66
C ALA A 231 -23.31 -26.25 1.58
N PRO A 232 -23.66 -26.77 0.39
CA PRO A 232 -24.76 -27.73 0.27
C PRO A 232 -24.54 -28.99 1.12
N GLY A 233 -25.59 -29.43 1.81
CA GLY A 233 -25.54 -30.62 2.67
C GLY A 233 -24.70 -30.47 3.95
N GLN A 234 -24.15 -29.29 4.24
CA GLN A 234 -23.36 -29.01 5.44
C GLN A 234 -24.05 -27.95 6.32
N PRO A 235 -23.90 -28.00 7.66
CA PRO A 235 -24.37 -26.93 8.53
C PRO A 235 -23.59 -25.64 8.26
N PRO A 236 -24.22 -24.45 8.34
CA PRO A 236 -23.52 -23.19 8.19
C PRO A 236 -22.39 -23.03 9.23
N GLN A 237 -21.24 -22.53 8.79
CA GLN A 237 -20.05 -22.31 9.63
C GLN A 237 -19.80 -20.81 9.76
N ASP A 238 -19.75 -20.30 10.99
CA ASP A 238 -19.39 -18.91 11.27
C ASP A 238 -17.89 -18.80 11.62
N VAL A 239 -17.18 -17.95 10.89
CA VAL A 239 -15.77 -17.61 11.14
C VAL A 239 -15.69 -16.14 11.54
N ARG A 240 -14.89 -15.81 12.56
CA ARG A 240 -14.77 -14.44 13.10
C ARG A 240 -13.33 -14.02 13.31
N ARG A 241 -13.02 -12.76 13.00
CA ARG A 241 -11.71 -12.14 13.26
C ARG A 241 -11.86 -10.64 13.54
N SER A 242 -11.07 -10.11 14.48
CA SER A 242 -10.94 -8.67 14.71
C SER A 242 -9.88 -8.05 13.82
N VAL A 243 -10.10 -6.80 13.43
CA VAL A 243 -9.10 -5.97 12.74
C VAL A 243 -9.10 -4.58 13.37
N THR A 244 -7.92 -3.98 13.51
CA THR A 244 -7.77 -2.57 13.94
C THR A 244 -7.52 -1.67 12.73
N VAL A 245 -8.14 -0.49 12.68
CA VAL A 245 -7.83 0.59 11.73
C VAL A 245 -7.39 1.84 12.51
N ALA A 246 -6.18 2.33 12.24
CA ALA A 246 -5.68 3.58 12.79
C ALA A 246 -6.18 4.78 11.96
N ASN A 247 -6.63 5.81 12.67
CA ASN A 247 -7.37 6.92 12.13
C ASN A 247 -6.56 8.22 12.17
N HIS A 248 -5.77 8.45 11.12
CA HIS A 248 -4.97 9.68 10.96
C HIS A 248 -5.82 10.95 11.09
N TYR A 249 -7.07 10.92 10.65
CA TYR A 249 -7.98 12.06 10.76
C TYR A 249 -8.21 12.48 12.22
N ALA A 250 -8.50 11.52 13.09
CA ALA A 250 -8.68 11.79 14.53
C ALA A 250 -7.38 12.29 15.18
N MET A 251 -6.23 11.67 14.83
CA MET A 251 -4.91 12.10 15.32
C MET A 251 -4.60 13.55 14.93
N ALA A 252 -4.87 13.95 13.68
CA ALA A 252 -4.73 15.33 13.21
C ALA A 252 -5.71 16.29 13.93
N LYS A 253 -6.98 15.88 14.06
CA LYS A 253 -8.04 16.68 14.69
C LYS A 253 -7.76 16.98 16.16
N ARG A 254 -7.22 16.00 16.92
CA ARG A 254 -6.77 16.18 18.31
C ARG A 254 -5.66 17.23 18.45
N ARG A 255 -4.87 17.43 17.39
CA ARG A 255 -3.79 18.43 17.30
C ARG A 255 -4.24 19.76 16.71
N GLY A 256 -5.55 19.96 16.57
CA GLY A 256 -6.14 21.20 16.07
C GLY A 256 -6.15 21.33 14.54
N LEU A 257 -5.82 20.27 13.78
CA LEU A 257 -5.77 20.27 12.32
C LEU A 257 -6.93 19.44 11.75
N ILE A 258 -7.74 20.03 10.87
CA ILE A 258 -8.76 19.31 10.10
C ILE A 258 -8.17 18.91 8.75
N GLN A 259 -8.07 17.61 8.49
CA GLN A 259 -7.42 17.09 7.29
C GLN A 259 -8.30 16.07 6.56
N PRO A 260 -9.29 16.53 5.75
CA PRO A 260 -10.16 15.67 4.96
C PRO A 260 -9.37 14.68 4.09
N LEU A 261 -9.83 13.42 4.04
CA LEU A 261 -9.08 12.35 3.39
C LEU A 261 -9.11 12.51 1.86
N VAL A 262 -7.94 12.40 1.22
CA VAL A 262 -7.84 12.26 -0.24
C VAL A 262 -8.04 10.78 -0.57
N VAL A 263 -9.23 10.43 -1.07
CA VAL A 263 -9.61 9.03 -1.35
C VAL A 263 -9.16 8.55 -2.73
N ASN A 264 -8.89 9.49 -3.66
CA ASN A 264 -8.41 9.19 -5.01
C ASN A 264 -7.67 10.41 -5.57
N ALA A 265 -6.59 10.20 -6.33
CA ALA A 265 -5.90 11.24 -7.08
C ALA A 265 -5.38 10.66 -8.40
N ALA A 266 -5.50 11.41 -9.50
CA ALA A 266 -4.87 11.05 -10.75
C ALA A 266 -3.34 11.09 -10.61
N ALA A 267 -2.64 10.03 -11.02
CA ALA A 267 -1.18 9.95 -10.89
C ALA A 267 -0.43 10.96 -11.78
N ASN A 268 -1.00 11.27 -12.95
CA ASN A 268 -0.41 12.17 -13.95
C ASN A 268 -1.33 13.37 -14.18
N ALA A 269 -0.74 14.54 -14.42
CA ALA A 269 -1.46 15.68 -14.97
C ALA A 269 -1.35 15.70 -16.51
N GLN A 270 -2.36 16.23 -17.19
CA GLN A 270 -2.45 16.32 -18.65
C GLN A 270 -2.42 17.77 -19.10
N PHE A 271 -1.70 18.07 -20.18
CA PHE A 271 -1.75 19.40 -20.79
C PHE A 271 -3.06 19.57 -21.59
N THR A 272 -3.68 20.75 -21.49
CA THR A 272 -4.87 21.15 -22.24
C THR A 272 -4.71 22.60 -22.71
N GLN A 273 -5.64 23.10 -23.53
CA GLN A 273 -5.66 24.50 -23.99
C GLN A 273 -5.41 25.53 -22.87
N ASP A 274 -5.99 25.31 -21.68
CA ASP A 274 -5.92 26.24 -20.56
C ASP A 274 -4.78 25.94 -19.58
N GLY A 275 -3.80 25.10 -19.99
CA GLY A 275 -2.69 24.64 -19.17
C GLY A 275 -2.88 23.22 -18.62
N TYR A 276 -2.08 22.88 -17.60
CA TYR A 276 -2.07 21.54 -17.00
C TYR A 276 -3.29 21.30 -16.11
N ARG A 277 -3.94 20.16 -16.33
CA ARG A 277 -5.10 19.68 -15.58
C ARG A 277 -4.77 18.41 -14.79
N GLY A 278 -5.24 18.36 -13.56
CA GLY A 278 -5.26 17.17 -12.71
C GLY A 278 -6.57 17.10 -11.93
N SER A 279 -6.87 15.97 -11.30
CA SER A 279 -8.03 15.85 -10.42
C SER A 279 -7.80 14.89 -9.26
N PHE A 280 -8.44 15.18 -8.14
CA PHE A 280 -8.44 14.35 -6.94
C PHE A 280 -9.78 14.46 -6.22
N THR A 281 -10.12 13.48 -5.40
CA THR A 281 -11.37 13.40 -4.64
C THR A 281 -11.06 13.52 -3.15
N VAL A 282 -11.75 14.44 -2.48
CA VAL A 282 -11.63 14.69 -1.04
C VAL A 282 -12.91 14.25 -0.35
N ARG A 283 -12.78 13.49 0.74
CA ARG A 283 -13.89 13.06 1.60
C ARG A 283 -13.92 13.88 2.89
N ASN A 284 -15.03 14.58 3.11
CA ASN A 284 -15.30 15.23 4.39
C ASN A 284 -15.85 14.21 5.38
N LEU A 285 -15.18 14.03 6.52
CA LEU A 285 -15.63 13.14 7.60
C LEU A 285 -16.45 13.86 8.68
N GLU A 286 -16.51 15.19 8.67
CA GLU A 286 -17.34 15.94 9.61
C GLU A 286 -18.85 15.87 9.27
N PRO A 287 -19.73 16.00 10.29
CA PRO A 287 -21.16 16.23 10.09
C PRO A 287 -21.49 17.68 9.69
N VAL A 288 -20.48 18.54 9.48
CA VAL A 288 -20.61 19.94 9.04
C VAL A 288 -19.85 20.16 7.74
N ALA A 289 -20.24 21.19 6.98
CA ALA A 289 -19.56 21.56 5.75
C ALA A 289 -18.17 22.14 6.08
N LEU A 290 -17.17 21.78 5.27
CA LEU A 290 -15.85 22.39 5.29
C LEU A 290 -15.65 23.21 4.01
N ALA A 291 -14.65 24.09 3.98
CA ALA A 291 -14.30 24.83 2.78
C ALA A 291 -12.78 24.99 2.65
N PHE A 292 -12.30 24.93 1.41
CA PHE A 292 -11.00 25.50 1.04
C PHE A 292 -11.22 26.91 0.50
N THR A 293 -10.47 27.87 1.05
CA THR A 293 -10.51 29.30 0.69
C THR A 293 -9.30 29.74 -0.12
N SER A 294 -8.27 28.89 -0.20
CA SER A 294 -7.07 29.14 -1.00
C SER A 294 -6.40 27.84 -1.43
N ARG A 295 -5.55 27.94 -2.46
CA ARG A 295 -4.61 26.89 -2.88
C ARG A 295 -3.22 27.46 -3.13
N ARG A 296 -2.20 26.61 -3.05
CA ARG A 296 -0.83 26.87 -3.50
C ARG A 296 -0.36 25.72 -4.39
N ILE A 297 0.55 26.00 -5.32
CA ILE A 297 1.16 24.99 -6.19
C ILE A 297 2.65 24.89 -5.86
N GLU A 298 3.14 23.66 -5.67
CA GLU A 298 4.57 23.34 -5.50
C GLU A 298 5.10 22.68 -6.78
N LEU A 299 6.15 23.22 -7.39
CA LEU A 299 6.76 22.68 -8.60
C LEU A 299 7.88 21.68 -8.26
N MET A 300 7.89 20.54 -8.95
CA MET A 300 8.88 19.46 -8.80
C MET A 300 9.87 19.47 -9.98
N PHE A 301 11.16 19.24 -9.75
CA PHE A 301 12.20 19.25 -10.78
C PHE A 301 13.11 18.01 -10.68
N SER A 302 13.71 17.57 -11.79
CA SER A 302 14.56 16.37 -11.86
C SER A 302 16.04 16.59 -11.56
N ASP A 303 16.49 17.84 -11.44
CA ASP A 303 17.87 18.20 -11.14
C ASP A 303 18.14 18.32 -9.63
N HIS A 304 17.25 17.75 -8.82
CA HIS A 304 17.23 17.79 -7.36
C HIS A 304 17.27 19.21 -6.75
N ARG A 305 17.03 20.27 -7.54
CA ARG A 305 16.95 21.65 -7.03
C ARG A 305 15.81 21.77 -6.00
N PRO A 306 15.82 22.80 -5.12
CA PRO A 306 14.72 23.07 -4.21
C PRO A 306 13.39 23.22 -4.97
N ALA A 307 12.33 22.61 -4.46
CA ALA A 307 11.00 22.78 -5.01
C ALA A 307 10.54 24.24 -4.92
N VAL A 308 9.82 24.73 -5.94
CA VAL A 308 9.40 26.14 -6.01
C VAL A 308 7.92 26.24 -5.66
N MET A 309 7.62 26.98 -4.59
CA MET A 309 6.25 27.34 -4.21
C MET A 309 5.80 28.56 -5.03
N LEU A 310 4.73 28.41 -5.81
CA LEU A 310 4.05 29.53 -6.47
C LEU A 310 3.25 30.37 -5.46
N ASP A 311 2.76 31.53 -5.90
CA ASP A 311 1.92 32.41 -5.08
C ASP A 311 0.64 31.72 -4.60
N LEU A 312 0.12 32.18 -3.45
CA LEU A 312 -1.13 31.70 -2.88
C LEU A 312 -2.31 32.26 -3.69
N GLU A 313 -3.17 31.38 -4.19
CA GLU A 313 -4.35 31.73 -4.99
C GLU A 313 -5.62 31.60 -4.14
N ALA A 314 -6.45 32.64 -4.10
CA ALA A 314 -7.76 32.57 -3.45
C ALA A 314 -8.75 31.77 -4.29
N LEU A 315 -9.62 30.99 -3.64
CA LEU A 315 -10.70 30.24 -4.27
C LEU A 315 -11.83 29.96 -3.27
N ASN A 316 -12.89 29.27 -3.72
CA ASN A 316 -13.92 28.75 -2.84
C ASN A 316 -14.32 27.35 -3.31
N VAL A 317 -13.92 26.32 -2.56
CA VAL A 317 -14.33 24.93 -2.78
C VAL A 317 -15.02 24.44 -1.52
N ALA A 318 -16.33 24.25 -1.59
CA ALA A 318 -17.12 23.69 -0.50
C ALA A 318 -17.02 22.15 -0.51
N LEU A 319 -16.87 21.58 0.69
CA LEU A 319 -16.89 20.14 0.94
C LEU A 319 -18.15 19.82 1.77
N PRO A 320 -19.21 19.24 1.18
CA PRO A 320 -20.45 18.98 1.91
C PRO A 320 -20.24 18.00 3.08
N PRO A 321 -21.11 18.03 4.12
CA PRO A 321 -21.02 17.09 5.25
C PRO A 321 -21.03 15.62 4.79
N LYS A 322 -20.19 14.78 5.41
CA LYS A 322 -20.11 13.32 5.16
C LYS A 322 -20.03 12.90 3.68
N ALA A 323 -19.57 13.78 2.79
CA ALA A 323 -19.60 13.59 1.34
C ALA A 323 -18.20 13.61 0.71
N GLU A 324 -18.13 13.10 -0.51
CA GLU A 324 -16.96 13.20 -1.38
C GLU A 324 -17.11 14.37 -2.36
N THR A 325 -16.00 15.01 -2.72
CA THR A 325 -15.96 16.16 -3.63
C THR A 325 -14.78 16.00 -4.58
N ILE A 326 -15.06 16.01 -5.89
CA ILE A 326 -14.02 15.99 -6.93
C ILE A 326 -13.51 17.42 -7.11
N ILE A 327 -12.20 17.59 -6.97
CA ILE A 327 -11.49 18.85 -7.15
C ILE A 327 -10.69 18.80 -8.44
N HIS A 328 -11.05 19.67 -9.38
CA HIS A 328 -10.29 19.88 -10.61
C HIS A 328 -9.20 20.93 -10.38
N VAL A 329 -7.98 20.56 -10.73
CA VAL A 329 -6.81 21.43 -10.72
C VAL A 329 -6.58 21.93 -12.14
N LEU A 330 -6.29 23.22 -12.27
CA LEU A 330 -5.88 23.87 -13.53
C LEU A 330 -4.75 24.86 -13.23
N SER A 331 -3.65 24.79 -13.99
CA SER A 331 -2.53 25.72 -13.90
C SER A 331 -1.85 25.96 -15.25
N THR A 332 -1.78 27.23 -15.65
CA THR A 332 -0.94 27.74 -16.75
C THR A 332 0.50 28.03 -16.32
N LYS A 333 0.81 27.96 -15.02
CA LYS A 333 2.07 28.44 -14.42
C LYS A 333 3.15 27.35 -14.27
N ILE A 334 2.97 26.19 -14.89
CA ILE A 334 3.92 25.07 -14.79
C ILE A 334 5.02 25.27 -15.86
N PRO A 335 6.29 25.47 -15.48
CA PRO A 335 7.37 25.73 -16.43
C PRO A 335 7.80 24.47 -17.17
N VAL A 336 8.53 24.65 -18.28
CA VAL A 336 9.02 23.58 -19.16
C VAL A 336 9.71 22.45 -18.40
N ASP A 337 10.48 22.79 -17.38
CA ASP A 337 11.45 21.92 -16.70
C ASP A 337 10.91 21.26 -15.43
N ALA A 338 9.67 21.55 -15.04
CA ALA A 338 9.01 20.87 -13.93
C ALA A 338 8.57 19.44 -14.33
N ILE A 339 8.98 18.42 -13.60
CA ILE A 339 8.60 17.01 -13.85
C ILE A 339 7.29 16.57 -13.18
N GLY A 340 6.69 17.47 -12.41
CA GLY A 340 5.48 17.23 -11.63
C GLY A 340 5.11 18.47 -10.84
N PHE A 341 3.94 18.44 -10.20
CA PHE A 341 3.54 19.47 -9.25
C PHE A 341 2.65 18.90 -8.14
N ALA A 342 2.70 19.54 -6.98
CA ALA A 342 1.74 19.34 -5.91
C ALA A 342 0.78 20.52 -5.84
N VAL A 343 -0.40 20.28 -5.28
CA VAL A 343 -1.33 21.32 -4.88
C VAL A 343 -1.64 21.18 -3.40
N HIS A 344 -1.60 22.30 -2.68
CA HIS A 344 -1.94 22.38 -1.26
C HIS A 344 -3.16 23.28 -1.12
N TYR A 345 -4.28 22.70 -0.70
CA TYR A 345 -5.52 23.41 -0.43
C TYR A 345 -5.62 23.75 1.05
N SER A 346 -6.10 24.95 1.35
CA SER A 346 -6.19 25.47 2.70
C SER A 346 -7.48 26.25 2.96
N GLY A 347 -7.99 26.14 4.18
CA GLY A 347 -9.12 26.89 4.68
C GLY A 347 -9.15 26.91 6.21
N LEU A 348 -10.31 27.29 6.76
CA LEU A 348 -10.62 27.24 8.19
C LEU A 348 -12.00 26.60 8.38
N ASP A 349 -12.18 25.84 9.46
CA ASP A 349 -13.50 25.36 9.87
C ASP A 349 -14.23 26.40 10.75
N SER A 350 -15.45 26.06 11.20
CA SER A 350 -16.24 26.94 12.08
C SER A 350 -15.60 27.20 13.46
N ALA A 351 -14.68 26.33 13.90
CA ALA A 351 -13.89 26.50 15.12
C ALA A 351 -12.56 27.23 14.89
N ARG A 352 -12.34 27.76 13.67
CA ARG A 352 -11.10 28.40 13.20
C ARG A 352 -9.87 27.48 13.21
N ARG A 353 -10.06 26.17 13.19
CA ARG A 353 -8.99 25.20 12.97
C ARG A 353 -8.57 25.21 11.50
N PRO A 354 -7.26 25.11 11.18
CA PRO A 354 -6.81 24.92 9.81
C PRO A 354 -7.47 23.71 9.14
N VAL A 355 -8.00 23.90 7.94
CA VAL A 355 -8.41 22.83 7.03
C VAL A 355 -7.29 22.66 5.98
N ARG A 356 -6.85 21.43 5.71
CA ARG A 356 -5.76 21.11 4.76
C ARG A 356 -6.07 19.88 3.91
N ALA A 357 -5.66 19.89 2.65
CA ALA A 357 -5.53 18.69 1.82
C ALA A 357 -4.47 18.92 0.73
N SER A 358 -3.74 17.86 0.35
CA SER A 358 -2.69 17.92 -0.67
C SER A 358 -2.87 16.84 -1.74
N ALA A 359 -2.59 17.16 -3.00
CA ALA A 359 -2.57 16.18 -4.10
C ALA A 359 -1.34 16.38 -4.99
N TYR A 360 -0.91 15.30 -5.67
CA TYR A 360 0.42 15.21 -6.29
C TYR A 360 0.30 14.58 -7.68
N PHE A 361 0.92 15.21 -8.68
CA PHE A 361 0.79 14.84 -10.09
C PHE A 361 2.15 14.79 -10.79
N ASP A 362 2.44 13.70 -11.50
CA ASP A 362 3.58 13.57 -12.41
C ASP A 362 3.30 14.22 -13.77
N LEU A 363 4.37 14.57 -14.50
CA LEU A 363 4.36 15.01 -15.89
C LEU A 363 5.27 14.13 -16.77
N PRO A 364 4.84 12.91 -17.15
CA PRO A 364 5.69 11.97 -17.91
C PRO A 364 6.28 12.55 -19.20
N ALA A 365 5.54 13.41 -19.91
CA ALA A 365 6.01 14.07 -21.12
C ALA A 365 7.23 15.00 -20.87
N HIS A 366 7.22 15.76 -19.77
CA HIS A 366 8.36 16.59 -19.38
C HIS A 366 9.58 15.74 -18.99
N ILE A 367 9.36 14.64 -18.25
CA ILE A 367 10.43 13.71 -17.86
C ILE A 367 11.06 13.08 -19.11
N ALA A 368 10.27 12.56 -20.04
CA ALA A 368 10.74 11.97 -21.30
C ALA A 368 11.63 12.90 -22.12
N ARG A 369 11.35 14.20 -22.13
CA ARG A 369 12.17 15.23 -22.80
C ARG A 369 13.49 15.49 -22.07
N ILE A 370 13.49 15.48 -20.73
CA ILE A 370 14.66 15.79 -19.91
C ILE A 370 15.61 14.60 -19.80
N THR A 371 15.07 13.38 -19.74
CA THR A 371 15.81 12.13 -19.60
C THR A 371 15.55 11.18 -20.77
N PRO A 372 15.85 11.56 -22.04
CA PRO A 372 15.56 10.73 -23.21
C PRO A 372 16.36 9.42 -23.24
N HIS A 373 17.43 9.33 -22.43
CA HIS A 373 18.21 8.11 -22.20
C HIS A 373 17.52 7.09 -21.30
N LEU A 374 16.47 7.48 -20.56
CA LEU A 374 15.64 6.57 -19.77
C LEU A 374 14.52 5.93 -20.60
N LEU A 375 14.20 6.47 -21.78
CA LEU A 375 13.22 5.85 -22.68
C LEU A 375 13.61 4.39 -22.94
N ALA A 376 12.63 3.50 -22.81
CA ALA A 376 12.82 2.08 -22.98
C ALA A 376 13.46 1.77 -24.33
N ASN A 377 14.43 0.86 -24.32
CA ASN A 377 15.08 0.39 -25.53
C ASN A 377 14.06 -0.40 -26.40
N PRO A 378 14.32 -0.62 -27.70
CA PRO A 378 13.37 -1.29 -28.59
C PRO A 378 12.91 -2.68 -28.13
N ALA A 379 13.78 -3.44 -27.44
CA ALA A 379 13.43 -4.76 -26.93
C ALA A 379 12.43 -4.68 -25.76
N LEU A 380 12.68 -3.78 -24.81
CA LEU A 380 11.75 -3.53 -23.69
C LEU A 380 10.42 -2.93 -24.18
N ASN A 381 10.46 -2.00 -25.14
CA ASN A 381 9.25 -1.45 -25.77
C ASN A 381 8.40 -2.57 -26.41
N ALA A 382 9.02 -3.49 -27.15
CA ALA A 382 8.31 -4.62 -27.75
C ALA A 382 7.70 -5.56 -26.69
N GLN A 383 8.40 -5.84 -25.59
CA GLN A 383 7.88 -6.65 -24.49
C GLN A 383 6.65 -5.99 -23.83
N LEU A 384 6.73 -4.72 -23.47
CA LEU A 384 5.62 -4.00 -22.83
C LEU A 384 4.41 -3.85 -23.78
N ASN A 385 4.65 -3.57 -25.06
CA ASN A 385 3.59 -3.55 -26.08
C ASN A 385 2.91 -4.91 -26.24
N ASN A 386 3.64 -6.03 -26.14
CA ASN A 386 3.06 -7.37 -26.16
C ASN A 386 2.16 -7.64 -24.95
N LEU A 387 2.54 -7.19 -23.74
CA LEU A 387 1.68 -7.30 -22.55
C LEU A 387 0.34 -6.56 -22.73
N VAL A 388 0.38 -5.37 -23.32
CA VAL A 388 -0.82 -4.57 -23.65
C VAL A 388 -1.66 -5.26 -24.72
N ALA A 389 -1.05 -5.72 -25.83
CA ALA A 389 -1.75 -6.39 -26.92
C ALA A 389 -2.43 -7.70 -26.45
N GLN A 390 -1.81 -8.44 -25.52
CA GLN A 390 -2.36 -9.65 -24.91
C GLN A 390 -3.35 -9.37 -23.77
N ARG A 391 -3.62 -8.09 -23.43
CA ARG A 391 -4.50 -7.66 -22.33
C ARG A 391 -4.09 -8.25 -20.96
N GLN A 392 -2.79 -8.45 -20.76
CA GLN A 392 -2.23 -9.03 -19.53
C GLN A 392 -2.02 -8.02 -18.40
N VAL A 393 -2.16 -6.72 -18.70
CA VAL A 393 -2.00 -5.59 -17.77
C VAL A 393 -3.30 -4.82 -17.60
N GLN A 394 -3.54 -4.25 -16.42
CA GLN A 394 -4.81 -3.57 -16.11
C GLN A 394 -5.01 -2.25 -16.85
N ASN A 395 -3.93 -1.53 -17.14
CA ASN A 395 -3.96 -0.24 -17.82
C ASN A 395 -2.99 -0.27 -19.02
N PRO A 396 -3.48 -0.02 -20.26
CA PRO A 396 -2.68 -0.12 -21.47
C PRO A 396 -1.67 1.01 -21.68
N THR A 397 -1.72 2.09 -20.89
CA THR A 397 -0.80 3.24 -21.01
C THR A 397 0.06 3.47 -19.77
N SER A 398 -0.17 2.71 -18.68
CA SER A 398 0.60 2.79 -17.43
C SER A 398 0.67 1.41 -16.79
N ILE A 399 1.85 0.78 -16.85
CA ILE A 399 2.06 -0.60 -16.37
C ILE A 399 2.85 -0.54 -15.06
N LYS A 400 2.26 -0.96 -13.94
CA LYS A 400 2.97 -0.99 -12.64
C LYS A 400 3.88 -2.21 -12.56
N ALA A 401 4.97 -2.10 -11.79
CA ALA A 401 5.83 -3.24 -11.51
C ALA A 401 5.06 -4.46 -10.95
N LEU A 402 4.01 -4.22 -10.15
CA LEU A 402 3.13 -5.27 -9.63
C LEU A 402 2.32 -5.99 -10.72
N ASP A 403 1.87 -5.29 -11.76
CA ASP A 403 1.17 -5.92 -12.90
C ASP A 403 2.11 -6.92 -13.60
N ILE A 404 3.38 -6.53 -13.79
CA ILE A 404 4.39 -7.40 -14.41
C ILE A 404 4.71 -8.60 -13.50
N LEU A 405 4.83 -8.41 -12.18
CA LEU A 405 5.01 -9.51 -11.23
C LEU A 405 3.86 -10.53 -11.30
N GLN A 406 2.60 -10.07 -11.42
CA GLN A 406 1.45 -10.96 -11.58
C GLN A 406 1.49 -11.75 -12.90
N VAL A 407 1.99 -11.14 -13.99
CA VAL A 407 2.20 -11.85 -15.27
C VAL A 407 3.31 -12.89 -15.15
N VAL A 408 4.42 -12.57 -14.49
CA VAL A 408 5.54 -13.51 -14.28
C VAL A 408 5.11 -14.70 -13.40
N GLN A 409 4.36 -14.44 -12.32
CA GLN A 409 3.80 -15.50 -11.46
C GLN A 409 2.83 -16.43 -12.19
N ARG A 410 2.17 -15.95 -13.26
CA ARG A 410 1.28 -16.75 -14.13
C ARG A 410 2.04 -17.47 -15.27
N GLY A 411 3.37 -17.53 -15.22
CA GLY A 411 4.20 -18.21 -16.21
C GLY A 411 4.64 -17.34 -17.40
N GLY A 412 4.40 -16.03 -17.37
CA GLY A 412 4.88 -15.10 -18.39
C GLY A 412 6.38 -14.84 -18.28
N LEU A 413 7.16 -15.24 -19.28
CA LEU A 413 8.61 -14.98 -19.32
C LEU A 413 8.91 -13.51 -19.67
N VAL A 414 8.97 -12.63 -18.66
CA VAL A 414 9.42 -11.25 -18.81
C VAL A 414 10.61 -10.98 -17.90
N SER A 415 11.80 -10.91 -18.49
CA SER A 415 13.00 -10.35 -17.85
C SER A 415 13.08 -8.86 -18.17
N LEU A 416 12.83 -8.01 -17.16
CA LEU A 416 12.94 -6.56 -17.31
C LEU A 416 14.38 -6.09 -17.00
N PRO A 417 14.93 -5.12 -17.76
CA PRO A 417 16.13 -4.41 -17.36
C PRO A 417 15.89 -3.64 -16.06
N LYS A 418 16.81 -3.75 -15.09
CA LYS A 418 16.86 -2.83 -13.94
C LYS A 418 17.08 -1.40 -14.46
N ALA A 419 16.36 -0.43 -13.91
CA ALA A 419 16.60 0.99 -14.20
C ALA A 419 18.04 1.39 -13.82
N PRO A 420 18.71 2.29 -14.58
CA PRO A 420 20.06 2.73 -14.25
C PRO A 420 20.07 3.51 -12.92
N PRO A 421 21.09 3.36 -12.04
CA PRO A 421 21.00 3.80 -10.64
C PRO A 421 20.91 5.30 -10.39
N ASN A 422 21.25 6.15 -11.36
CA ASN A 422 21.09 7.61 -11.30
C ASN A 422 20.99 8.17 -12.74
N PRO A 423 20.01 9.03 -13.06
CA PRO A 423 20.05 9.81 -14.29
C PRO A 423 21.10 10.93 -14.16
N PRO A 424 21.97 11.18 -15.16
CA PRO A 424 22.70 12.44 -15.22
C PRO A 424 21.71 13.61 -15.29
N GLY A 425 22.04 14.70 -14.60
CA GLY A 425 21.23 15.92 -14.57
C GLY A 425 20.92 16.47 -15.96
N PRO A 426 19.84 17.27 -16.10
CA PRO A 426 19.30 17.71 -17.39
C PRO A 426 20.39 18.26 -18.31
N PRO A 427 20.68 17.61 -19.46
CA PRO A 427 21.43 18.28 -20.49
C PRO A 427 20.62 19.50 -20.94
N LYS A 428 21.27 20.66 -21.08
CA LYS A 428 20.62 21.83 -21.69
C LYS A 428 20.05 21.41 -23.06
N PRO A 429 18.82 21.83 -23.41
CA PRO A 429 18.18 21.41 -24.65
C PRO A 429 18.90 21.98 -25.87
N ASN A 430 19.95 21.28 -26.32
CA ASN A 430 20.58 21.52 -27.60
C ASN A 430 19.60 21.10 -28.70
N ILE A 431 19.03 22.07 -29.40
CA ILE A 431 18.11 21.84 -30.52
C ILE A 431 18.93 21.27 -31.68
N VAL A 432 18.91 19.94 -31.79
CA VAL A 432 19.57 19.15 -32.84
C VAL A 432 18.52 18.30 -33.55
N GLU A 433 18.68 18.12 -34.86
CA GLU A 433 17.73 17.32 -35.65
C GLU A 433 17.68 15.87 -35.17
N GLY A 434 16.47 15.32 -35.02
CA GLY A 434 16.19 14.02 -34.41
C GLY A 434 16.16 14.00 -32.88
N GLY A 435 16.65 15.04 -32.21
CA GLY A 435 16.61 15.18 -30.75
C GLY A 435 15.17 15.27 -30.21
N VAL A 436 14.92 14.68 -29.04
CA VAL A 436 13.59 14.69 -28.41
C VAL A 436 13.19 16.12 -28.02
N CYS A 437 11.92 16.46 -28.24
CA CYS A 437 11.33 17.75 -27.90
C CYS A 437 9.95 17.57 -27.26
N ASP A 438 9.36 18.68 -26.81
CA ASP A 438 8.00 18.74 -26.31
C ASP A 438 7.27 19.84 -27.08
N PRO A 439 6.18 19.52 -27.82
CA PRO A 439 5.49 20.48 -28.65
C PRO A 439 4.67 21.47 -27.84
N TRP A 440 4.37 21.17 -26.57
CA TRP A 440 3.53 21.99 -25.69
C TRP A 440 4.33 22.97 -24.84
N ASN A 441 5.67 22.87 -24.85
CA ASN A 441 6.55 23.68 -24.03
C ASN A 441 7.88 23.95 -24.76
N LEU A 442 7.78 24.79 -25.80
CA LEU A 442 8.90 25.09 -26.69
C LEU A 442 9.89 26.09 -26.02
N PRO A 443 11.21 25.92 -26.21
CA PRO A 443 12.19 26.88 -25.73
C PRO A 443 12.06 28.23 -26.46
N ALA A 444 12.24 29.34 -25.73
CA ALA A 444 12.05 30.69 -26.26
C ALA A 444 12.89 31.04 -27.50
N ASN A 445 14.06 30.41 -27.67
CA ASN A 445 14.95 30.61 -28.81
C ASN A 445 15.05 29.31 -29.63
N ILE A 446 14.23 29.19 -30.68
CA ILE A 446 14.28 28.09 -31.65
C ILE A 446 15.09 28.56 -32.88
N PRO A 447 16.17 27.86 -33.29
CA PRO A 447 16.89 28.17 -34.52
C PRO A 447 15.98 28.16 -35.75
N GLU A 448 16.26 29.04 -36.72
CA GLU A 448 15.39 29.20 -37.89
C GLU A 448 15.18 27.88 -38.65
N GLY A 449 13.92 27.60 -38.97
CA GLY A 449 13.48 26.39 -39.64
C GLY A 449 13.37 25.15 -38.74
N PHE A 450 13.72 25.19 -37.45
CA PHE A 450 13.47 24.06 -36.56
C PHE A 450 12.03 24.05 -36.03
N VAL A 451 11.43 22.86 -35.97
CA VAL A 451 10.12 22.61 -35.36
C VAL A 451 10.13 21.32 -34.56
N CYS A 452 9.36 21.30 -33.47
CA CYS A 452 9.03 20.08 -32.77
C CYS A 452 7.87 19.39 -33.53
N GLN A 453 8.15 18.25 -34.14
CA GLN A 453 7.17 17.47 -34.90
C GLN A 453 6.89 16.13 -34.20
N ALA A 454 5.68 15.61 -34.39
CA ALA A 454 5.41 14.22 -34.05
C ALA A 454 6.27 13.32 -34.96
N SER A 455 6.62 12.13 -34.47
CA SER A 455 7.24 11.14 -35.35
C SER A 455 6.37 10.82 -36.57
N THR A 456 6.99 10.27 -37.61
CA THR A 456 6.27 9.91 -38.83
C THR A 456 5.36 8.69 -38.67
N ASP A 457 5.52 7.92 -37.59
CA ASP A 457 4.62 6.85 -37.19
C ASP A 457 3.69 7.35 -36.05
N PRO A 458 2.36 7.35 -36.21
CA PRO A 458 1.42 7.72 -35.15
C PRO A 458 1.44 6.76 -33.95
N ASN A 459 2.11 5.60 -34.04
CA ASN A 459 2.37 4.67 -32.95
C ASN A 459 3.77 4.80 -32.33
N ASP A 460 4.58 5.83 -32.70
CA ASP A 460 5.90 6.10 -32.08
C ASP A 460 5.74 6.63 -30.66
N THR A 461 5.32 5.71 -29.82
CA THR A 461 5.29 5.79 -28.37
C THR A 461 6.47 5.01 -27.84
N SER A 462 7.03 5.49 -26.74
CA SER A 462 8.03 4.75 -25.99
C SER A 462 7.59 4.66 -24.54
N TRP A 463 8.02 3.60 -23.86
CA TRP A 463 7.77 3.44 -22.44
C TRP A 463 8.83 4.19 -21.62
N LEU A 464 8.39 5.02 -20.70
CA LEU A 464 9.23 5.75 -19.77
C LEU A 464 9.19 5.05 -18.39
N PRO A 465 10.31 4.54 -17.86
CA PRO A 465 10.38 4.07 -16.48
C PRO A 465 10.26 5.25 -15.51
N MET A 466 9.27 5.16 -14.63
CA MET A 466 9.02 6.08 -13.53
C MET A 466 9.44 5.36 -12.23
N PRO A 467 10.52 5.79 -11.55
CA PRO A 467 11.01 5.12 -10.35
C PRO A 467 10.09 5.36 -9.15
N GLY A 468 10.19 4.48 -8.15
CA GLY A 468 9.46 4.59 -6.88
C GLY A 468 9.80 5.88 -6.12
N ARG A 469 8.79 6.69 -5.77
CA ARG A 469 8.97 8.01 -5.12
C ARG A 469 7.94 8.29 -4.03
N PHE A 470 8.36 8.98 -2.97
CA PHE A 470 7.46 9.55 -1.96
C PHE A 470 7.05 10.96 -2.40
N MET A 471 5.94 11.06 -3.14
CA MET A 471 5.54 12.26 -3.88
C MET A 471 5.33 13.49 -2.99
N ASN A 472 5.00 13.27 -1.72
CA ASN A 472 4.71 14.29 -0.73
C ASN A 472 5.82 14.58 0.27
N ALA A 473 7.03 14.05 0.06
CA ALA A 473 8.17 14.24 0.96
C ALA A 473 9.36 14.92 0.25
N ARG A 474 9.79 16.07 0.79
CA ARG A 474 10.95 16.86 0.36
C ARG A 474 12.15 16.62 1.25
N LYS A 475 13.35 17.03 0.80
CA LYS A 475 14.60 16.91 1.56
C LYS A 475 14.47 17.54 2.96
N GLY A 476 14.77 16.76 3.99
CA GLY A 476 14.62 17.09 5.42
C GLY A 476 13.25 16.78 6.03
N ASP A 477 12.25 16.42 5.22
CA ASP A 477 11.02 15.81 5.72
C ASP A 477 11.33 14.39 6.24
N MET A 478 10.61 13.96 7.27
CA MET A 478 10.76 12.64 7.88
C MET A 478 9.67 11.70 7.38
N ILE A 479 10.00 10.42 7.23
CA ILE A 479 9.05 9.35 6.96
C ILE A 479 8.97 8.46 8.18
N ILE A 480 7.75 8.07 8.59
CA ILE A 480 7.53 7.03 9.58
C ILE A 480 6.62 5.94 9.00
N THR A 481 6.86 4.68 9.37
CA THR A 481 6.13 3.54 8.83
C THR A 481 5.46 2.70 9.91
N ALA A 482 4.33 2.12 9.53
CA ALA A 482 3.56 1.20 10.35
C ALA A 482 4.42 0.09 10.96
N ALA A 483 4.18 -0.21 12.23
CA ALA A 483 4.68 -1.40 12.90
C ALA A 483 4.07 -2.66 12.26
N THR A 484 4.91 -3.57 11.78
CA THR A 484 4.48 -4.88 11.24
C THR A 484 4.58 -5.92 12.34
N PRO A 485 3.47 -6.54 12.78
CA PRO A 485 3.50 -7.56 13.83
C PRO A 485 4.43 -8.73 13.50
N GLY A 486 5.14 -9.27 14.48
CA GLY A 486 6.14 -10.33 14.29
C GLY A 486 7.50 -9.84 13.78
N ASP A 487 7.68 -8.53 13.60
CA ASP A 487 9.01 -7.92 13.72
C ASP A 487 9.27 -7.58 15.20
N MET A 488 10.48 -7.90 15.69
CA MET A 488 10.83 -7.80 17.11
C MET A 488 10.76 -6.36 17.65
N ILE A 489 11.15 -5.36 16.84
CA ILE A 489 11.12 -3.96 17.23
C ILE A 489 9.71 -3.38 17.11
N ALA A 490 8.97 -3.79 16.07
CA ALA A 490 7.55 -3.47 15.95
C ALA A 490 6.75 -4.00 17.15
N ASP A 491 7.00 -5.24 17.57
CA ASP A 491 6.33 -5.88 18.69
C ASP A 491 6.64 -5.19 20.02
N LEU A 492 7.92 -4.90 20.30
CA LEU A 492 8.37 -4.08 21.43
C LEU A 492 7.61 -2.76 21.51
N LEU A 493 7.56 -2.00 20.41
CA LEU A 493 6.92 -0.69 20.35
C LEU A 493 5.38 -0.79 20.46
N LEU A 494 4.78 -1.81 19.84
CA LEU A 494 3.35 -2.09 19.93
C LEU A 494 2.91 -2.47 21.36
N SER A 495 3.76 -3.17 22.14
CA SER A 495 3.47 -3.46 23.57
C SER A 495 3.33 -2.18 24.41
N ILE A 496 4.12 -1.15 24.08
CA ILE A 496 4.01 0.20 24.65
C ILE A 496 3.11 1.13 23.82
N GLY A 497 2.20 0.55 23.01
CA GLY A 497 1.10 1.25 22.35
C GLY A 497 1.53 2.17 21.21
N GLN A 498 2.78 2.06 20.76
CA GLN A 498 3.32 2.81 19.63
C GLN A 498 3.08 2.01 18.34
N VAL A 499 2.40 2.60 17.35
CA VAL A 499 1.97 1.92 16.12
C VAL A 499 2.91 2.15 14.92
N TYR A 500 4.02 2.85 15.13
CA TYR A 500 5.08 3.09 14.15
C TYR A 500 6.41 2.52 14.64
N SER A 501 7.05 1.66 13.84
CA SER A 501 8.29 0.95 14.24
C SER A 501 9.56 1.43 13.56
N HIS A 502 9.47 2.08 12.40
CA HIS A 502 10.62 2.56 11.65
C HIS A 502 10.47 3.99 11.14
N SER A 503 11.61 4.66 10.94
CA SER A 503 11.66 6.06 10.47
C SER A 503 12.92 6.37 9.65
N GLY A 504 12.87 7.44 8.89
CA GLY A 504 14.02 7.96 8.14
C GLY A 504 13.82 9.40 7.70
N MET A 505 14.88 9.99 7.15
CA MET A 505 14.89 11.38 6.69
C MET A 505 15.18 11.43 5.19
N MET A 506 14.38 12.18 4.45
CA MET A 506 14.59 12.41 3.03
C MET A 506 15.87 13.21 2.80
N THR A 507 16.83 12.67 2.05
CA THR A 507 18.10 13.32 1.73
C THR A 507 18.12 13.92 0.33
N THR A 508 17.23 13.45 -0.54
CA THR A 508 16.89 14.08 -1.82
C THR A 508 15.37 14.20 -1.91
N ASN A 509 14.87 15.24 -2.56
CA ASN A 509 13.43 15.42 -2.76
C ASN A 509 12.82 14.15 -3.38
N ARG A 510 11.87 13.51 -2.69
CA ARG A 510 11.02 12.40 -3.17
C ARG A 510 11.71 11.07 -3.51
N GLU A 511 13.03 11.07 -3.69
CA GLU A 511 13.77 10.00 -4.39
C GLU A 511 14.79 9.25 -3.53
N GLN A 512 15.32 9.87 -2.47
CA GLN A 512 16.36 9.27 -1.62
C GLN A 512 16.08 9.53 -0.14
N ILE A 513 16.29 8.48 0.67
CA ILE A 513 16.07 8.47 2.11
C ILE A 513 17.28 7.85 2.82
N THR A 514 17.64 8.43 3.96
CA THR A 514 18.65 7.90 4.88
C THR A 514 17.98 7.51 6.18
N HIS A 515 18.35 6.34 6.72
CA HIS A 515 17.77 5.77 7.94
C HIS A 515 18.78 4.84 8.62
N SER A 516 18.56 4.55 9.90
CA SER A 516 19.35 3.56 10.65
C SER A 516 18.55 2.28 10.86
N THR A 517 19.12 1.13 10.49
CA THR A 517 18.49 -0.20 10.59
C THR A 517 19.52 -1.31 10.87
N ALA A 518 19.06 -2.49 11.22
CA ALA A 518 19.87 -3.69 11.41
C ALA A 518 19.38 -4.85 10.52
N SER A 519 20.28 -5.77 10.16
CA SER A 519 19.93 -7.04 9.52
C SER A 519 19.81 -8.14 10.57
N LYS A 520 18.58 -8.56 10.87
CA LYS A 520 18.29 -9.74 11.72
C LYS A 520 18.94 -11.00 11.14
N ASP A 521 18.82 -11.20 9.83
CA ASP A 521 19.38 -12.35 9.12
C ASP A 521 20.91 -12.41 9.27
N ARG A 522 21.59 -11.25 9.27
CA ARG A 522 23.03 -11.20 9.58
C ARG A 522 23.31 -11.58 11.03
N LEU A 523 22.57 -11.07 12.02
CA LEU A 523 22.79 -11.45 13.43
C LEU A 523 22.68 -12.97 13.63
N LEU A 524 21.70 -13.61 12.97
CA LEU A 524 21.49 -15.07 13.02
C LEU A 524 22.63 -15.89 12.39
N ASP A 525 23.44 -15.32 11.49
CA ASP A 525 24.63 -15.98 10.94
C ASP A 525 25.85 -15.94 11.88
N TYR A 526 25.79 -15.18 12.98
CA TYR A 526 26.89 -15.00 13.94
C TYR A 526 26.53 -15.45 15.37
N PRO A 527 26.04 -16.70 15.55
CA PRO A 527 25.81 -17.25 16.88
C PRO A 527 27.12 -17.44 17.65
N ASN A 528 26.99 -17.49 18.97
CA ASN A 528 28.01 -17.98 19.89
C ASN A 528 27.57 -19.35 20.43
N GLY A 529 28.47 -20.33 20.44
CA GLY A 529 28.15 -21.72 20.78
C GLY A 529 27.83 -22.63 19.58
N SER A 530 27.32 -23.83 19.87
CA SER A 530 26.97 -24.84 18.83
C SER A 530 26.04 -25.94 19.36
N LEU A 531 25.06 -26.33 18.55
CA LEU A 531 24.19 -27.48 18.81
C LEU A 531 24.63 -28.67 17.92
N LEU A 532 24.99 -29.80 18.54
CA LEU A 532 25.49 -31.00 17.84
C LEU A 532 26.65 -30.71 16.86
N GLY A 533 27.52 -29.75 17.18
CA GLY A 533 28.64 -29.31 16.33
C GLY A 533 28.25 -28.43 15.13
N THR A 534 26.97 -28.06 15.01
CA THR A 534 26.50 -27.03 14.07
C THR A 534 26.42 -25.68 14.79
N PRO A 535 26.90 -24.56 14.22
CA PRO A 535 26.78 -23.24 14.84
C PRO A 535 25.32 -22.91 15.18
N ALA A 536 25.08 -22.56 16.44
CA ALA A 536 23.77 -22.26 17.01
C ALA A 536 23.97 -21.39 18.27
N PRO A 537 23.04 -20.49 18.62
CA PRO A 537 23.23 -19.51 19.70
C PRO A 537 23.05 -20.12 21.11
N SER A 538 23.78 -21.19 21.42
CA SER A 538 23.79 -21.87 22.74
C SER A 538 24.60 -21.16 23.82
N ASP A 539 25.22 -20.04 23.46
CA ASP A 539 25.84 -19.11 24.38
C ASP A 539 25.52 -17.67 23.92
N GLY A 540 24.30 -17.46 23.41
CA GLY A 540 23.81 -16.22 22.80
C GLY A 540 24.42 -15.91 21.42
N PHE A 541 24.54 -14.63 21.10
CA PHE A 541 25.22 -14.10 19.92
C PHE A 541 26.64 -13.64 20.23
N LYS A 542 27.49 -13.55 19.20
CA LYS A 542 28.83 -12.94 19.35
C LYS A 542 28.72 -11.49 19.82
N VAL A 543 29.47 -11.15 20.87
CA VAL A 543 29.40 -9.85 21.57
C VAL A 543 29.49 -8.65 20.62
N ASP A 544 30.49 -8.63 19.72
CA ASP A 544 30.68 -7.51 18.78
C ASP A 544 29.52 -7.40 17.77
N GLU A 545 28.89 -8.51 17.40
CA GLU A 545 27.81 -8.52 16.40
C GLU A 545 26.46 -8.12 16.98
N LEU A 546 26.23 -8.41 18.27
CA LEU A 546 25.08 -7.90 19.02
C LEU A 546 25.27 -6.43 19.44
N ARG A 547 26.49 -6.04 19.83
CA ARG A 547 26.79 -4.67 20.28
C ARG A 547 26.83 -3.69 19.10
N TYR A 548 27.43 -4.08 17.98
CA TYR A 548 27.60 -3.25 16.79
C TYR A 548 26.74 -3.76 15.63
N LEU A 549 25.42 -3.72 15.76
CA LEU A 549 24.55 -4.30 14.73
C LEU A 549 24.68 -3.56 13.39
N TRP A 550 24.89 -4.33 12.34
CA TRP A 550 25.07 -3.85 10.98
C TRP A 550 23.73 -3.79 10.21
N PRO A 551 23.49 -2.81 9.32
CA PRO A 551 24.43 -1.80 8.82
C PRO A 551 24.45 -0.48 9.60
N GLY A 552 23.51 -0.26 10.53
CA GLY A 552 23.27 1.06 11.08
C GLY A 552 22.78 2.03 10.01
N VAL A 553 23.43 3.19 9.87
CA VAL A 553 22.95 4.25 8.96
C VAL A 553 23.30 3.95 7.51
N ILE A 554 22.27 3.86 6.66
CA ILE A 554 22.36 3.65 5.22
C ILE A 554 21.52 4.68 4.44
N THR A 555 21.94 4.95 3.21
CA THR A 555 21.23 5.80 2.25
C THR A 555 20.77 4.96 1.07
N GLN A 556 19.49 5.03 0.73
CA GLN A 556 18.88 4.25 -0.34
C GLN A 556 17.99 5.15 -1.22
N THR A 557 17.77 4.76 -2.47
CA THR A 557 16.63 5.29 -3.22
C THR A 557 15.33 4.87 -2.53
N VAL A 558 14.25 5.63 -2.70
CA VAL A 558 12.93 5.27 -2.15
C VAL A 558 12.44 3.92 -2.69
N GLU A 559 12.76 3.58 -3.93
CA GLU A 559 12.48 2.25 -4.49
C GLU A 559 13.24 1.13 -3.75
N ASN A 560 14.55 1.32 -3.51
CA ASN A 560 15.38 0.35 -2.80
C ASN A 560 15.03 0.26 -1.30
N SER A 561 14.62 1.36 -0.66
CA SER A 561 14.29 1.36 0.76
C SER A 561 12.97 0.63 1.06
N VAL A 562 12.07 0.58 0.07
CA VAL A 562 10.80 -0.15 0.11
C VAL A 562 10.97 -1.60 -0.37
N ASN A 563 11.62 -1.84 -1.50
CA ASN A 563 11.74 -3.17 -2.10
C ASN A 563 12.95 -3.98 -1.58
N GLY A 564 13.81 -3.35 -0.79
CA GLY A 564 15.07 -3.91 -0.31
C GLY A 564 16.23 -3.74 -1.29
N GLN A 565 17.44 -3.70 -0.76
CA GLN A 565 18.69 -3.64 -1.51
C GLN A 565 19.72 -4.59 -0.90
N ASP A 566 20.46 -5.30 -1.74
CA ASP A 566 21.54 -6.16 -1.29
C ASP A 566 22.76 -5.32 -0.88
N PHE A 567 23.18 -5.45 0.38
CA PHE A 567 24.42 -4.91 0.92
C PHE A 567 25.40 -6.04 1.20
N VAL A 568 26.69 -5.83 0.92
CA VAL A 568 27.75 -6.81 1.20
C VAL A 568 28.10 -6.75 2.69
N ASP A 569 28.12 -7.92 3.32
CA ASP A 569 28.56 -8.09 4.71
C ASP A 569 30.04 -7.71 4.87
N PRO A 570 30.38 -6.74 5.73
CA PRO A 570 31.75 -6.24 5.88
C PRO A 570 32.73 -7.28 6.41
N GLU A 571 32.25 -8.34 7.07
CA GLU A 571 33.11 -9.42 7.58
C GLU A 571 33.16 -10.65 6.64
N SER A 572 32.37 -10.65 5.56
CA SER A 572 32.29 -11.81 4.67
C SER A 572 33.45 -11.89 3.68
N SER A 573 34.37 -12.82 3.94
CA SER A 573 35.43 -13.23 3.01
C SER A 573 34.91 -13.82 1.68
N THR A 574 33.62 -14.16 1.57
CA THR A 574 32.98 -14.68 0.36
C THR A 574 32.12 -13.65 -0.37
N GLY A 575 31.99 -12.42 0.15
CA GLY A 575 31.11 -11.40 -0.40
C GLY A 575 29.62 -11.71 -0.22
N LYS A 576 29.24 -12.41 0.86
CA LYS A 576 27.84 -12.66 1.21
C LYS A 576 27.08 -11.34 1.30
N THR A 577 25.87 -11.32 0.75
CA THR A 577 24.99 -10.15 0.79
C THR A 577 23.75 -10.42 1.61
N PHE A 578 23.26 -9.38 2.28
CA PHE A 578 21.97 -9.35 2.95
C PHE A 578 21.07 -8.31 2.29
N ASN A 579 19.79 -8.64 2.13
CA ASN A 579 18.81 -7.71 1.58
C ASN A 579 18.27 -6.81 2.70
N ILE A 580 18.30 -5.49 2.48
CA ILE A 580 17.96 -4.51 3.51
C ILE A 580 16.97 -3.49 2.94
N GLY A 581 15.79 -3.42 3.55
CA GLY A 581 14.80 -2.36 3.34
C GLY A 581 14.23 -1.94 4.70
N GLY A 582 13.91 -0.65 4.85
CA GLY A 582 13.28 -0.10 6.06
C GLY A 582 11.79 0.22 5.88
N PHE A 583 11.31 0.27 4.63
CA PHE A 583 10.03 0.88 4.27
C PHE A 583 9.10 -0.08 3.50
N GLY A 584 9.43 -1.38 3.46
CA GLY A 584 8.67 -2.41 2.74
C GLY A 584 7.25 -2.63 3.26
N THR A 585 6.97 -2.22 4.50
CA THR A 585 5.64 -2.26 5.13
C THR A 585 4.62 -1.36 4.42
N ILE A 586 5.09 -0.41 3.59
CA ILE A 586 4.26 0.39 2.67
C ILE A 586 3.64 -0.50 1.57
N ASN A 587 4.30 -1.60 1.18
CA ASN A 587 3.90 -2.43 0.03
C ASN A 587 3.21 -3.75 0.40
N SER A 588 3.49 -4.35 1.56
CA SER A 588 2.93 -5.65 2.01
C SER A 588 3.32 -5.93 3.49
N MET A 589 2.60 -6.67 4.35
CA MET A 589 1.28 -7.32 4.34
C MET A 589 0.59 -7.11 5.72
N ILE A 590 -0.69 -7.48 5.90
CA ILE A 590 -1.40 -7.33 7.20
C ILE A 590 -1.95 -8.66 7.79
N ASP A 591 -1.69 -9.80 7.15
CA ASP A 591 -1.83 -11.11 7.81
C ASP A 591 -0.46 -11.76 7.98
N THR A 592 0.13 -11.60 9.17
CA THR A 592 1.35 -12.30 9.61
C THR A 592 1.02 -13.74 10.03
N GLN A 593 0.23 -14.38 9.18
CA GLN A 593 -0.21 -15.76 9.26
C GLN A 593 -1.11 -16.10 10.48
N GLY A 594 -2.20 -15.35 10.68
CA GLY A 594 -3.27 -15.61 11.67
C GLY A 594 -2.88 -15.33 13.12
N ASP A 595 -1.62 -15.61 13.46
CA ASP A 595 -1.07 -15.54 14.81
C ASP A 595 -1.02 -14.11 15.38
N TYR A 596 -1.36 -13.06 14.62
CA TYR A 596 -1.51 -11.68 15.13
C TYR A 596 -2.82 -11.02 14.67
N GLU A 597 -3.24 -9.98 15.39
CA GLU A 597 -4.35 -9.13 14.94
C GLU A 597 -3.93 -8.25 13.75
N PRO A 598 -4.68 -8.27 12.64
CA PRO A 598 -4.45 -7.37 11.51
C PRO A 598 -4.66 -5.91 11.91
N LYS A 599 -3.67 -5.06 11.64
CA LYS A 599 -3.74 -3.61 11.87
C LYS A 599 -3.45 -2.80 10.62
N LEU A 600 -4.42 -2.01 10.15
CA LEU A 600 -4.20 -0.97 9.15
C LEU A 600 -3.65 0.28 9.83
N VAL A 601 -2.37 0.57 9.64
CA VAL A 601 -1.72 1.81 10.08
C VAL A 601 -1.12 2.50 8.85
N GLN A 602 -1.35 3.80 8.72
CA GLN A 602 -0.92 4.56 7.54
C GLN A 602 0.49 5.09 7.77
N SER A 603 1.47 4.72 6.94
CA SER A 603 2.77 5.39 6.95
C SER A 603 2.59 6.89 6.67
N LEU A 604 3.33 7.75 7.39
CA LEU A 604 3.16 9.21 7.33
C LEU A 604 4.44 9.90 6.88
N VAL A 605 4.29 11.07 6.26
CA VAL A 605 5.35 12.10 6.17
C VAL A 605 5.15 13.13 7.28
N ILE A 606 6.23 13.58 7.91
CA ILE A 606 6.27 14.65 8.91
C ILE A 606 7.14 15.78 8.37
N LYS A 607 6.60 17.00 8.34
CA LYS A 607 7.17 18.16 7.63
C LYS A 607 6.62 19.49 8.19
N PRO A 608 7.10 20.67 7.75
CA PRO A 608 6.42 21.94 8.02
C PRO A 608 4.99 21.96 7.46
N ASP A 609 4.09 22.78 8.01
CA ASP A 609 2.82 23.12 7.34
C ASP A 609 3.15 23.78 5.98
N PRO A 610 2.74 23.22 4.83
CA PRO A 610 3.07 23.77 3.50
C PRO A 610 2.60 25.22 3.28
N THR A 611 1.67 25.71 4.10
CA THR A 611 1.20 27.11 4.07
C THR A 611 2.02 28.07 4.93
N GLN A 612 2.78 27.56 5.90
CA GLN A 612 3.63 28.34 6.81
C GLN A 612 5.13 28.21 6.50
N GLU A 613 5.50 27.23 5.67
CA GLU A 613 6.89 27.00 5.29
C GLU A 613 7.51 28.21 4.56
N THR A 614 8.73 28.57 4.98
CA THR A 614 9.54 29.63 4.38
C THR A 614 10.81 29.05 3.74
N PRO A 615 11.46 29.76 2.81
CA PRO A 615 12.76 29.34 2.28
C PRO A 615 13.84 29.13 3.35
N ALA A 616 13.77 29.86 4.47
CA ALA A 616 14.69 29.70 5.60
C ALA A 616 14.48 28.35 6.32
N ILE A 617 13.22 28.00 6.61
CA ILE A 617 12.85 26.69 7.18
C ILE A 617 13.34 25.55 6.27
N ARG A 618 13.08 25.65 4.97
CA ARG A 618 13.53 24.62 4.01
C ARG A 618 15.06 24.52 3.89
N SER A 619 15.76 25.65 3.95
CA SER A 619 17.22 25.69 3.95
C SER A 619 17.81 24.98 5.18
N GLN A 620 17.23 25.20 6.36
CA GLN A 620 17.63 24.51 7.59
C GLN A 620 17.36 23.00 7.52
N LEU A 621 16.19 22.60 7.01
CA LEU A 621 15.86 21.19 6.74
C LEU A 621 16.81 20.53 5.73
N HIS A 622 17.26 21.27 4.71
CA HIS A 622 18.27 20.77 3.78
C HIS A 622 19.62 20.53 4.48
N ALA A 623 20.08 21.45 5.33
CA ALA A 623 21.34 21.28 6.07
C ALA A 623 21.30 20.09 7.06
N ILE A 624 20.17 19.90 7.75
CA ILE A 624 19.90 18.72 8.59
C ILE A 624 20.00 17.44 7.75
N ALA A 625 19.36 17.42 6.58
CA ALA A 625 19.37 16.27 5.67
C ALA A 625 20.74 16.00 5.04
N ASP A 626 21.55 17.03 4.77
CA ASP A 626 22.93 16.88 4.30
C ASP A 626 23.84 16.27 5.39
N TRP A 627 23.67 16.69 6.65
CA TRP A 627 24.33 16.05 7.78
C TRP A 627 23.91 14.58 7.94
N ALA A 628 22.60 14.31 7.80
CA ALA A 628 22.03 12.97 7.88
C ALA A 628 22.60 12.03 6.80
N ALA A 629 22.61 12.47 5.54
CA ALA A 629 23.21 11.75 4.42
C ALA A 629 24.69 11.43 4.66
N ALA A 630 25.42 12.37 5.27
CA ALA A 630 26.84 12.24 5.57
C ALA A 630 27.16 11.23 6.71
N GLN A 631 26.15 10.68 7.41
CA GLN A 631 26.35 9.62 8.41
C GLN A 631 26.30 8.19 7.84
N ALA A 632 25.96 8.02 6.56
CA ALA A 632 25.94 6.68 5.94
C ALA A 632 27.30 5.98 6.10
N GLY A 633 27.28 4.77 6.67
CA GLY A 633 28.50 4.01 6.99
C GLY A 633 29.36 4.57 8.14
N LYS A 634 28.85 5.54 8.92
CA LYS A 634 29.54 6.12 10.10
C LYS A 634 28.78 5.88 11.41
N SER A 635 27.80 4.99 11.40
CA SER A 635 26.98 4.67 12.57
C SER A 635 26.54 3.21 12.49
N TYR A 636 26.58 2.52 13.63
CA TYR A 636 26.03 1.19 13.84
C TYR A 636 24.62 1.28 14.42
N TYR A 637 23.86 0.19 14.32
CA TYR A 637 22.59 0.05 15.01
C TYR A 637 22.82 -0.48 16.43
N SER A 638 22.10 0.03 17.43
CA SER A 638 22.28 -0.39 18.83
C SER A 638 20.94 -0.38 19.56
N PHE A 639 20.53 -1.53 20.12
CA PHE A 639 19.30 -1.63 20.92
C PHE A 639 19.31 -0.65 22.11
N TYR A 640 20.47 -0.35 22.68
CA TYR A 640 20.61 0.59 23.79
C TYR A 640 20.13 2.01 23.45
N CYS A 641 20.06 2.41 22.18
CA CYS A 641 19.50 3.70 21.77
C CYS A 641 17.97 3.83 21.98
N TYR A 642 17.24 2.73 22.24
CA TYR A 642 15.86 2.80 22.77
C TYR A 642 15.80 3.13 24.27
N THR A 643 16.93 3.07 24.97
CA THR A 643 17.07 3.47 26.38
C THR A 643 17.77 4.82 26.52
N ASN A 644 18.88 5.01 25.81
CA ASN A 644 19.73 6.20 25.90
C ASN A 644 20.26 6.60 24.51
N PRO A 645 19.46 7.29 23.67
CA PRO A 645 19.88 7.79 22.37
C PRO A 645 20.91 8.94 22.45
N ALA A 646 21.00 9.56 23.64
CA ALA A 646 21.82 10.70 23.96
C ALA A 646 23.29 10.34 24.28
N THR A 647 23.67 9.07 24.11
CA THR A 647 25.02 8.56 24.35
C THR A 647 26.02 9.00 23.28
N ASP A 648 27.13 9.59 23.71
CA ASP A 648 28.26 9.97 22.84
C ASP A 648 29.36 8.89 22.80
N LYS A 649 29.05 7.66 23.28
CA LYS A 649 29.95 6.49 23.16
C LYS A 649 30.21 6.17 21.68
N ILE A 650 31.35 6.59 21.16
CA ILE A 650 31.90 6.09 19.88
C ILE A 650 32.45 4.68 20.11
N ALA A 651 32.29 3.78 19.13
CA ALA A 651 32.86 2.43 19.22
C ALA A 651 34.40 2.48 19.40
N PRO A 652 34.95 1.88 20.46
CA PRO A 652 36.35 2.06 20.88
C PRO A 652 37.36 1.40 19.93
N ASN A 653 38.62 1.81 20.04
CA ASN A 653 39.72 1.23 19.27
C ASN A 653 39.97 -0.23 19.68
N PRO A 654 39.93 -1.22 18.76
CA PRO A 654 40.24 -2.62 19.07
C PRO A 654 41.69 -2.80 19.54
N ALA A 655 41.90 -3.76 20.44
CA ALA A 655 43.20 -4.07 20.99
C ALA A 655 44.09 -4.95 20.08
N SER A 656 44.33 -4.53 18.83
CA SER A 656 45.42 -4.91 17.89
C SER A 656 45.65 -6.40 17.54
N PRO A 657 46.07 -6.76 16.30
CA PRO A 657 46.40 -5.93 15.15
C PRO A 657 45.35 -5.97 14.02
N LEU A 658 45.60 -5.14 13.01
CA LEU A 658 44.80 -4.85 11.81
C LEU A 658 44.32 -6.07 11.01
N PRO A 659 43.22 -5.95 10.23
CA PRO A 659 42.45 -4.72 9.95
C PRO A 659 41.55 -4.27 11.11
N SER A 660 41.29 -2.96 11.16
CA SER A 660 40.31 -2.38 12.08
C SER A 660 38.90 -2.80 11.65
N PRO A 661 38.01 -3.24 12.57
CA PRO A 661 36.68 -3.72 12.23
C PRO A 661 35.83 -2.55 11.72
N TRP A 662 34.83 -2.88 10.89
CA TRP A 662 34.01 -1.89 10.18
C TRP A 662 33.26 -0.92 11.11
N TRP A 663 32.96 -1.36 12.33
CA TRP A 663 32.25 -0.57 13.35
C TRP A 663 33.16 0.41 14.11
N HIS A 664 34.48 0.32 14.01
CA HIS A 664 35.40 1.20 14.76
C HIS A 664 35.22 2.67 14.37
N GLY A 665 35.13 3.55 15.38
CA GLY A 665 34.95 4.98 15.16
C GLY A 665 33.53 5.39 14.74
N THR A 666 32.58 4.47 14.73
CA THR A 666 31.17 4.74 14.39
C THR A 666 30.31 5.00 15.63
N TYR A 667 29.14 5.63 15.44
CA TYR A 667 28.21 6.00 16.52
C TYR A 667 27.01 5.04 16.64
N PRO A 668 26.50 4.77 17.85
CA PRO A 668 25.27 4.00 18.06
C PRO A 668 24.06 4.81 17.62
N THR A 669 23.13 4.16 16.92
CA THR A 669 21.85 4.74 16.49
C THR A 669 20.74 3.70 16.45
N VAL A 670 19.50 4.16 16.42
CA VAL A 670 18.34 3.47 15.81
C VAL A 670 17.63 4.49 14.92
N CYS A 671 16.64 4.06 14.13
CA CYS A 671 15.97 4.92 13.15
C CYS A 671 15.52 6.29 13.71
N ALA A 672 14.82 6.31 14.85
CA ALA A 672 14.33 7.53 15.47
C ALA A 672 15.44 8.35 16.16
N SER A 673 16.41 7.69 16.81
CA SER A 673 17.52 8.41 17.46
C SER A 673 18.51 9.01 16.47
N PHE A 674 18.67 8.41 15.29
CA PHE A 674 19.39 8.98 14.16
C PHE A 674 18.73 10.27 13.66
N VAL A 675 17.40 10.25 13.46
CA VAL A 675 16.62 11.43 13.04
C VAL A 675 16.68 12.54 14.10
N TRP A 676 16.50 12.20 15.38
CA TRP A 676 16.72 13.12 16.51
C TRP A 676 18.13 13.72 16.50
N ARG A 677 19.17 12.89 16.36
CA ARG A 677 20.57 13.35 16.33
C ARG A 677 20.82 14.28 15.15
N ALA A 678 20.24 14.04 13.98
CA ALA A 678 20.38 14.92 12.82
C ALA A 678 19.81 16.32 13.06
N VAL A 679 18.63 16.41 13.69
CA VAL A 679 18.04 17.72 14.04
C VAL A 679 18.82 18.38 15.18
N HIS A 680 19.12 17.65 16.25
CA HIS A 680 19.86 18.16 17.42
C HIS A 680 21.26 18.69 17.05
N GLN A 681 21.98 18.03 16.13
CA GLN A 681 23.30 18.48 15.66
C GLN A 681 23.25 19.79 14.84
N SER A 682 22.08 20.20 14.35
CA SER A 682 21.92 21.52 13.73
C SER A 682 21.73 22.67 14.73
N GLY A 683 21.58 22.37 16.03
CA GLY A 683 21.22 23.35 17.07
C GLY A 683 19.79 23.89 16.95
N ALA A 684 18.93 23.23 16.16
CA ALA A 684 17.52 23.57 16.05
C ALA A 684 16.76 23.25 17.34
N VAL A 685 15.79 24.11 17.67
CA VAL A 685 14.74 23.76 18.64
C VAL A 685 13.78 22.78 17.97
N VAL A 686 13.57 21.64 18.60
CA VAL A 686 12.68 20.56 18.16
C VAL A 686 11.25 20.81 18.66
N GLU A 687 11.12 21.25 19.92
CA GLU A 687 9.84 21.52 20.56
C GLU A 687 9.81 22.96 21.14
N ASN A 688 9.10 23.86 20.46
CA ASN A 688 8.86 25.23 20.93
C ASN A 688 7.82 25.29 22.08
N GLN A 689 7.03 24.24 22.21
CA GLN A 689 6.08 23.95 23.29
C GLN A 689 6.38 22.54 23.78
N LYS A 690 6.71 22.42 25.06
CA LYS A 690 7.02 21.15 25.71
C LYS A 690 5.79 20.25 25.86
N ASP A 691 5.93 19.00 25.46
CA ASP A 691 4.99 17.92 25.71
C ASP A 691 5.05 17.50 27.21
N PRO A 692 3.92 17.16 27.86
CA PRO A 692 3.93 16.63 29.22
C PRO A 692 4.88 15.45 29.46
N LYS A 693 5.18 14.63 28.44
CA LYS A 693 6.17 13.54 28.50
C LYS A 693 7.64 14.00 28.44
N ASP A 694 7.94 15.24 28.09
CA ASP A 694 9.32 15.78 28.07
C ASP A 694 9.67 16.65 29.30
N ALA A 695 8.68 16.95 30.15
CA ALA A 695 8.72 18.03 31.14
C ALA A 695 9.73 17.86 32.31
N GLY A 696 10.54 16.79 32.33
CA GLY A 696 11.53 16.53 33.36
C GLY A 696 12.82 17.35 33.20
N ALA A 697 13.44 17.71 34.33
CA ALA A 697 14.62 18.58 34.38
C ALA A 697 15.87 18.06 33.63
N ASN A 698 15.92 16.76 33.35
CA ASN A 698 17.03 16.10 32.65
C ASN A 698 16.69 15.74 31.18
N SER A 699 15.53 16.11 30.66
CA SER A 699 15.19 15.81 29.26
C SER A 699 15.97 16.70 28.28
N LYS A 700 16.57 16.09 27.26
CA LYS A 700 17.05 16.82 26.07
C LYS A 700 15.87 17.10 25.15
N ASP A 701 15.88 18.23 24.46
CA ASP A 701 14.85 18.63 23.49
C ASP A 701 14.58 17.51 22.46
N GLY A 702 13.30 17.18 22.23
CA GLY A 702 12.87 16.08 21.38
C GLY A 702 12.99 14.66 21.96
N LEU A 703 13.35 14.48 23.25
CA LEU A 703 13.32 13.18 23.95
C LEU A 703 12.19 13.11 24.98
N TYR A 704 11.62 11.92 25.15
CA TYR A 704 10.44 11.67 25.97
C TYR A 704 10.72 10.65 27.07
N LEU A 705 10.09 10.86 28.22
CA LEU A 705 10.15 9.96 29.35
C LEU A 705 9.40 8.66 29.04
N TYR A 706 10.13 7.56 29.13
CA TYR A 706 9.61 6.21 29.27
C TYR A 706 9.80 5.77 30.71
N THR A 707 8.69 5.49 31.38
CA THR A 707 8.67 5.03 32.78
C THR A 707 9.33 3.66 32.91
N ALA A 708 9.80 3.32 34.13
CA ALA A 708 10.28 1.97 34.43
C ALA A 708 9.24 0.88 34.09
N ALA A 709 7.95 1.17 34.29
CA ALA A 709 6.86 0.27 33.93
C ALA A 709 6.72 0.09 32.41
N GLU A 710 6.72 1.17 31.62
CA GLU A 710 6.71 1.09 30.15
C GLU A 710 7.92 0.30 29.62
N ARG A 711 9.12 0.58 30.15
CA ARG A 711 10.35 -0.15 29.75
C ARG A 711 10.33 -1.62 30.15
N LEU A 712 9.71 -1.97 31.28
CA LEU A 712 9.53 -3.37 31.70
C LEU A 712 8.50 -4.10 30.82
N VAL A 713 7.41 -3.45 30.40
CA VAL A 713 6.47 -4.00 29.42
C VAL A 713 7.19 -4.30 28.10
N ALA A 714 7.94 -3.31 27.58
CA ALA A 714 8.73 -3.44 26.37
C ALA A 714 9.79 -4.55 26.45
N GLY A 715 10.55 -4.63 27.55
CA GLY A 715 11.55 -5.68 27.77
C GLY A 715 10.93 -7.08 27.84
N ASN A 716 9.79 -7.26 28.51
CA ASN A 716 9.07 -8.55 28.50
C ASN A 716 8.45 -8.87 27.14
N GLU A 717 8.23 -7.92 26.24
CA GLU A 717 7.82 -8.23 24.87
C GLU A 717 9.01 -8.61 23.99
N LEU A 718 10.15 -7.92 24.17
CA LEU A 718 11.40 -8.23 23.48
C LEU A 718 11.89 -9.65 23.83
N PHE A 719 11.82 -10.01 25.11
CA PHE A 719 12.14 -11.35 25.62
C PHE A 719 11.26 -12.43 24.95
N ASP A 720 9.93 -12.33 25.09
CA ASP A 720 8.97 -13.27 24.50
C ASP A 720 9.14 -13.40 22.96
N ALA A 721 9.48 -12.31 22.26
CA ALA A 721 9.69 -12.31 20.81
C ALA A 721 11.02 -12.96 20.38
N LEU A 722 12.01 -13.02 21.27
CA LEU A 722 13.31 -13.65 21.04
C LEU A 722 13.26 -15.16 21.31
N GLU A 723 12.58 -15.60 22.37
CA GLU A 723 12.29 -17.03 22.60
C GLU A 723 11.65 -17.64 21.35
N GLN A 724 10.54 -17.03 20.87
CA GLN A 724 9.83 -17.49 19.68
C GLN A 724 10.70 -17.49 18.40
N LEU A 725 11.69 -16.59 18.30
CA LEU A 725 12.61 -16.53 17.15
C LEU A 725 13.62 -17.69 17.18
N VAL A 726 14.13 -18.06 18.35
CA VAL A 726 15.00 -19.22 18.53
C VAL A 726 14.23 -20.51 18.24
N ASP A 727 13.05 -20.65 18.83
CA ASP A 727 12.12 -21.77 18.66
C ASP A 727 11.80 -22.00 17.15
N ASP A 728 11.36 -20.96 16.43
CA ASP A 728 11.08 -21.00 14.98
C ASP A 728 12.32 -21.33 14.12
N SER A 729 13.53 -21.01 14.61
CA SER A 729 14.79 -21.23 13.89
C SER A 729 15.39 -22.63 14.11
N VAL A 730 15.17 -23.23 15.29
CA VAL A 730 15.81 -24.48 15.72
C VAL A 730 14.86 -25.69 15.61
N ALA A 731 13.55 -25.49 15.77
CA ALA A 731 12.55 -26.56 15.72
C ALA A 731 12.14 -27.14 14.33
N PRO A 732 12.43 -26.57 13.13
CA PRO A 732 11.76 -26.99 11.88
C PRO A 732 12.14 -28.39 11.36
N ASN A 733 13.04 -29.12 12.03
CA ASN A 733 13.45 -30.48 11.67
C ASN A 733 12.91 -31.58 12.60
N GLY A 734 11.97 -31.28 13.50
CA GLY A 734 11.40 -32.28 14.41
C GLY A 734 12.44 -32.79 15.43
N VAL A 735 13.06 -31.85 16.15
CA VAL A 735 14.11 -32.14 17.13
C VAL A 735 13.59 -33.08 18.21
N LEU A 736 14.39 -34.10 18.57
CA LEU A 736 14.05 -35.08 19.59
C LEU A 736 13.80 -34.40 20.94
N ALA A 737 12.79 -34.88 21.70
CA ALA A 737 12.42 -34.35 23.01
C ALA A 737 13.58 -34.34 24.04
N GLU A 738 14.63 -35.14 23.81
CA GLU A 738 15.85 -35.18 24.60
C GLU A 738 16.70 -33.90 24.51
N LEU A 739 16.47 -33.03 23.52
CA LEU A 739 17.17 -31.76 23.34
C LEU A 739 16.33 -30.54 23.76
N ALA A 740 15.10 -30.73 24.23
CA ALA A 740 14.19 -29.64 24.60
C ALA A 740 14.76 -28.72 25.70
N SER A 741 15.51 -29.29 26.66
CA SER A 741 16.19 -28.49 27.69
C SER A 741 17.30 -27.62 27.12
N SER A 742 18.01 -28.05 26.08
CA SER A 742 19.05 -27.25 25.41
C SER A 742 18.47 -26.17 24.51
N ILE A 743 17.24 -26.33 24.02
CA ILE A 743 16.53 -25.29 23.28
C ILE A 743 16.02 -24.21 24.24
N ALA A 744 15.42 -24.60 25.37
CA ALA A 744 15.01 -23.64 26.41
C ALA A 744 16.18 -22.83 27.01
N ASP A 745 17.36 -23.45 27.12
CA ASP A 745 18.62 -22.80 27.52
C ASP A 745 19.05 -21.75 26.47
N MET A 746 19.01 -22.10 25.17
CA MET A 746 19.26 -21.18 24.05
C MET A 746 18.27 -20.01 23.99
N GLU A 747 16.99 -20.25 24.32
CA GLU A 747 15.93 -19.24 24.34
C GLU A 747 16.19 -18.18 25.43
N ASP A 748 16.40 -18.60 26.68
CA ASP A 748 16.67 -17.70 27.80
C ASP A 748 18.00 -16.94 27.61
N ASP A 749 19.05 -17.62 27.14
CA ASP A 749 20.35 -17.01 26.82
C ASP A 749 20.23 -15.83 25.85
N VAL A 750 19.62 -16.10 24.68
CA VAL A 750 19.45 -15.09 23.62
C VAL A 750 18.54 -13.96 24.10
N ALA A 751 17.44 -14.30 24.78
CA ALA A 751 16.46 -13.33 25.22
C ALA A 751 17.04 -12.40 26.31
N ASN A 752 17.76 -12.94 27.31
CA ASN A 752 18.44 -12.15 28.34
C ASN A 752 19.58 -11.30 27.76
N GLN A 753 20.46 -11.86 26.93
CA GLN A 753 21.61 -11.13 26.37
C GLN A 753 21.15 -9.89 25.57
N VAL A 754 20.14 -10.04 24.71
CA VAL A 754 19.59 -8.92 23.93
C VAL A 754 18.78 -7.95 24.79
N CYS A 755 18.05 -8.43 25.81
CA CYS A 755 17.33 -7.54 26.73
C CYS A 755 18.29 -6.72 27.62
N ASN A 756 19.44 -7.28 28.00
CA ASN A 756 20.52 -6.56 28.68
C ASN A 756 21.20 -5.56 27.73
N ALA A 757 21.44 -5.92 26.46
CA ALA A 757 21.92 -4.97 25.45
C ALA A 757 20.96 -3.78 25.27
N PHE A 758 19.65 -4.04 25.20
CA PHE A 758 18.59 -3.02 25.17
C PHE A 758 18.57 -2.15 26.44
N ASN A 759 18.69 -2.76 27.62
CA ASN A 759 18.55 -2.05 28.89
C ASN A 759 19.78 -1.21 29.29
N SER A 760 20.98 -1.75 29.11
CA SER A 760 22.20 -1.22 29.75
C SER A 760 23.45 -1.24 28.87
N ASP A 761 23.34 -1.59 27.58
CA ASP A 761 24.47 -1.80 26.64
C ASP A 761 25.34 -3.03 27.02
N TRP A 762 24.88 -3.88 27.95
CA TRP A 762 25.59 -5.07 28.42
C TRP A 762 25.32 -6.24 27.46
N CYS A 763 26.34 -6.63 26.67
CA CYS A 763 26.25 -7.60 25.58
C CYS A 763 27.20 -8.80 25.76
N GLU A 764 28.07 -8.71 26.76
CA GLU A 764 29.08 -9.69 27.12
C GLU A 764 28.45 -11.06 27.44
N THR A 765 29.21 -12.14 27.31
CA THR A 765 28.67 -13.51 27.44
C THR A 765 27.96 -13.73 28.78
N GLU A 766 28.44 -13.14 29.88
CA GLU A 766 27.82 -13.25 31.21
C GLU A 766 26.44 -12.56 31.33
N SER A 767 26.02 -11.79 30.32
CA SER A 767 24.69 -11.15 30.28
C SER A 767 23.57 -12.10 29.82
N LYS A 768 23.91 -13.28 29.28
CA LYS A 768 22.94 -14.32 28.90
C LYS A 768 22.29 -14.98 30.12
N ASP A 769 23.06 -15.20 31.18
CA ASP A 769 22.62 -15.84 32.43
C ASP A 769 21.98 -14.83 33.42
N SER A 770 21.50 -13.66 32.96
CA SER A 770 21.14 -12.54 33.86
C SER A 770 19.82 -11.84 33.56
N ASP A 771 18.92 -11.86 34.54
CA ASP A 771 17.64 -11.17 34.52
C ASP A 771 17.71 -9.67 34.89
N GLN A 772 18.91 -9.07 34.95
CA GLN A 772 19.10 -7.66 35.36
C GLN A 772 18.30 -6.67 34.51
N TRP A 773 18.00 -7.00 33.25
CA TRP A 773 17.10 -6.23 32.40
C TRP A 773 15.68 -6.08 32.99
N ARG A 774 15.25 -6.92 33.93
CA ARG A 774 13.96 -6.77 34.63
C ARG A 774 13.99 -5.60 35.65
N GLN A 775 15.17 -5.16 36.09
CA GLN A 775 15.37 -4.05 37.04
C GLN A 775 15.39 -2.68 36.34
N GLN A 776 14.31 -2.40 35.60
CA GLN A 776 14.18 -1.21 34.76
C GLN A 776 14.14 0.10 35.57
N GLN A 777 14.84 1.13 35.09
CA GLN A 777 14.71 2.51 35.55
C GLN A 777 13.95 3.35 34.52
N ALA A 778 13.44 4.52 34.88
CA ALA A 778 12.88 5.45 33.89
C ALA A 778 14.01 6.06 33.03
N ALA A 779 13.78 6.26 31.74
CA ALA A 779 14.78 6.77 30.80
C ALA A 779 14.17 7.73 29.77
N TYR A 780 15.00 8.57 29.15
CA TYR A 780 14.60 9.50 28.09
C TYR A 780 15.05 8.96 26.74
N ALA A 781 14.08 8.63 25.88
CA ALA A 781 14.32 8.04 24.57
C ALA A 781 13.38 8.64 23.51
N ILE A 782 13.42 8.10 22.30
CA ILE A 782 12.55 8.54 21.21
C ILE A 782 12.13 7.37 20.31
N SER A 783 10.82 7.24 20.05
CA SER A 783 10.24 6.33 19.07
C SER A 783 9.94 7.03 17.73
N PRO A 784 9.70 6.30 16.64
CA PRO A 784 9.19 6.87 15.38
C PRO A 784 7.88 7.64 15.57
N GLU A 785 6.97 7.16 16.42
CA GLU A 785 5.71 7.85 16.70
C GLU A 785 5.92 9.14 17.52
N ASN A 786 6.95 9.19 18.36
CA ASN A 786 7.31 10.42 19.08
C ASN A 786 7.69 11.56 18.14
N LEU A 787 8.26 11.28 16.95
CA LEU A 787 8.55 12.31 15.93
C LEU A 787 7.30 13.10 15.52
N LEU A 788 6.10 12.54 15.72
CA LEU A 788 4.85 13.24 15.47
C LEU A 788 4.57 14.34 16.51
N ARG A 789 5.19 14.35 17.69
CA ARG A 789 5.00 15.37 18.74
C ARG A 789 5.77 16.67 18.45
N TRP A 790 6.85 16.56 17.68
CA TRP A 790 7.66 17.70 17.23
C TRP A 790 6.82 18.73 16.47
N ASN A 791 7.11 20.01 16.71
CA ASN A 791 6.23 21.11 16.32
C ASN A 791 6.94 22.19 15.47
N ALA A 792 6.24 23.31 15.25
CA ALA A 792 6.69 24.37 14.36
C ALA A 792 7.97 25.06 14.89
N PRO A 793 8.87 25.60 14.02
CA PRO A 793 8.66 25.85 12.60
C PRO A 793 9.18 24.76 11.65
N LEU A 794 9.97 23.79 12.15
CA LEU A 794 10.57 22.75 11.30
C LEU A 794 9.61 21.60 11.02
N TYR A 795 8.72 21.28 11.96
CA TYR A 795 7.78 20.16 11.86
C TYR A 795 6.38 20.59 12.36
N GLY A 796 5.58 19.68 12.91
CA GLY A 796 4.22 19.97 13.39
C GLY A 796 3.10 19.74 12.38
N TYR A 797 3.40 19.35 11.14
CA TYR A 797 2.41 18.88 10.17
C TYR A 797 2.72 17.43 9.74
N SER A 798 1.69 16.59 9.62
CA SER A 798 1.82 15.22 9.15
C SER A 798 0.68 14.83 8.24
N GLU A 799 0.94 14.06 7.19
CA GLU A 799 -0.09 13.54 6.29
C GLU A 799 0.26 12.12 5.81
N PRO A 800 -0.74 11.32 5.36
CA PRO A 800 -0.49 10.00 4.80
C PRO A 800 0.53 10.04 3.66
N LEU A 801 1.44 9.07 3.65
CA LEU A 801 2.55 9.01 2.72
C LEU A 801 2.07 8.62 1.31
N VAL A 802 2.31 9.48 0.32
CA VAL A 802 1.93 9.23 -1.07
C VAL A 802 3.08 8.54 -1.79
N TYR A 803 3.12 7.22 -1.73
CA TYR A 803 4.08 6.41 -2.48
C TYR A 803 3.58 6.17 -3.91
N ALA A 804 4.26 6.77 -4.89
CA ALA A 804 4.12 6.42 -6.29
C ALA A 804 4.99 5.19 -6.57
N THR A 805 4.36 4.04 -6.81
CA THR A 805 5.05 2.78 -7.16
C THR A 805 5.86 2.91 -8.46
N PRO A 806 6.95 2.14 -8.60
CA PRO A 806 7.63 1.95 -9.87
C PRO A 806 6.66 1.50 -10.97
N ARG A 807 6.70 2.18 -12.12
CA ARG A 807 5.78 1.94 -13.24
C ARG A 807 6.41 2.37 -14.57
N TYR A 808 5.88 1.87 -15.67
CA TYR A 808 6.21 2.33 -17.02
C TYR A 808 5.03 3.14 -17.56
N GLU A 809 5.28 4.38 -18.00
CA GLU A 809 4.29 5.26 -18.63
C GLU A 809 4.50 5.30 -20.14
N GLN A 810 3.45 5.10 -20.92
CA GLN A 810 3.52 5.25 -22.37
C GLN A 810 3.51 6.73 -22.74
N VAL A 811 4.55 7.21 -23.42
CA VAL A 811 4.69 8.61 -23.84
C VAL A 811 4.82 8.72 -25.37
N THR A 812 4.13 9.69 -25.97
CA THR A 812 4.32 10.05 -27.38
C THR A 812 5.65 10.77 -27.57
N ILE A 813 6.48 10.32 -28.52
CA ILE A 813 7.77 10.95 -28.79
C ILE A 813 7.66 12.00 -29.90
N TYR A 814 8.03 13.23 -29.58
CA TYR A 814 8.19 14.32 -30.53
C TYR A 814 9.68 14.60 -30.74
N ARG A 815 10.06 15.00 -31.96
CA ARG A 815 11.46 15.25 -32.34
C ARG A 815 11.63 16.57 -33.06
N TRP A 816 12.76 17.24 -32.79
CA TRP A 816 13.20 18.40 -33.54
C TRP A 816 13.50 18.00 -34.98
N LYS A 817 12.92 18.71 -35.94
CA LYS A 817 13.17 18.53 -37.37
C LYS A 817 13.47 19.87 -38.01
N LYS A 818 14.40 19.90 -38.96
CA LYS A 818 14.70 21.10 -39.74
C LYS A 818 13.83 21.13 -41.00
N VAL A 819 12.95 22.11 -41.07
CA VAL A 819 11.90 22.25 -42.08
C VAL A 819 11.91 23.68 -42.62
N PRO A 820 12.54 23.92 -43.78
CA PRO A 820 12.63 25.25 -44.38
C PRO A 820 11.34 25.68 -45.12
N THR A 821 10.36 24.77 -45.27
CA THR A 821 9.15 24.99 -46.08
C THR A 821 7.89 25.00 -45.21
N GLN A 822 6.89 25.78 -45.61
CA GLN A 822 5.63 25.94 -44.88
C GLN A 822 4.43 25.61 -45.77
N GLY A 823 3.33 25.19 -45.16
CA GLY A 823 2.00 25.08 -45.73
C GLY A 823 0.95 25.64 -44.76
N SER A 824 -0.30 25.22 -44.95
CA SER A 824 -1.43 25.56 -44.06
C SER A 824 -2.24 24.31 -43.71
N LEU A 825 -3.01 24.39 -42.63
CA LEU A 825 -4.01 23.40 -42.23
C LEU A 825 -5.35 24.11 -42.13
N ALA A 826 -6.33 23.67 -42.90
CA ALA A 826 -7.71 24.11 -42.77
C ALA A 826 -8.61 22.90 -42.54
N GLY A 827 -9.82 23.15 -42.04
CA GLY A 827 -10.72 22.05 -41.74
C GLY A 827 -12.02 22.47 -41.10
N LYS A 828 -12.82 21.46 -40.74
CA LYS A 828 -14.00 21.62 -39.88
C LYS A 828 -13.90 20.69 -38.68
N VAL A 829 -14.29 21.22 -37.52
CA VAL A 829 -14.47 20.46 -36.29
C VAL A 829 -15.97 20.18 -36.11
N MET A 830 -16.30 18.90 -36.00
CA MET A 830 -17.66 18.38 -35.97
C MET A 830 -17.87 17.53 -34.72
N PHE A 831 -19.07 17.52 -34.17
CA PHE A 831 -19.48 16.63 -33.09
C PHE A 831 -20.91 16.15 -33.39
N ASN A 832 -21.15 14.84 -33.40
CA ASN A 832 -22.43 14.23 -33.80
C ASN A 832 -23.01 14.81 -35.12
N GLY A 833 -22.15 15.06 -36.11
CA GLY A 833 -22.55 15.61 -37.42
C GLY A 833 -22.86 17.12 -37.44
N ALA A 834 -22.81 17.82 -36.30
CA ALA A 834 -22.98 19.27 -36.21
C ALA A 834 -21.62 19.99 -36.08
N PRO A 835 -21.47 21.22 -36.63
CA PRO A 835 -20.26 22.01 -36.46
C PRO A 835 -20.06 22.47 -35.02
N VAL A 836 -18.83 22.40 -34.52
CA VAL A 836 -18.48 22.82 -33.15
C VAL A 836 -17.81 24.18 -33.20
N SER A 837 -18.53 25.22 -32.78
CA SER A 837 -17.97 26.56 -32.60
C SER A 837 -17.14 26.66 -31.31
N GLY A 838 -16.01 27.36 -31.35
CA GLY A 838 -15.16 27.60 -30.18
C GLY A 838 -14.47 26.35 -29.61
N ALA A 839 -14.43 25.23 -30.34
CA ALA A 839 -13.43 24.20 -30.10
C ALA A 839 -12.05 24.73 -30.51
N TRP A 840 -11.03 24.42 -29.71
CA TRP A 840 -9.66 24.85 -29.95
C TRP A 840 -8.90 23.75 -30.67
N VAL A 841 -8.27 24.10 -31.80
CA VAL A 841 -7.42 23.21 -32.59
C VAL A 841 -5.98 23.66 -32.38
N GLN A 842 -5.10 22.77 -31.92
CA GLN A 842 -3.69 23.09 -31.67
C GLN A 842 -2.75 22.01 -32.23
N LEU A 843 -1.64 22.43 -32.83
CA LEU A 843 -0.59 21.53 -33.33
C LEU A 843 0.65 21.49 -32.42
N TYR A 844 0.96 22.65 -31.81
CA TYR A 844 2.05 22.87 -30.88
C TYR A 844 1.84 24.24 -30.18
N ASP A 845 2.67 24.59 -29.21
CA ASP A 845 2.60 25.85 -28.50
C ASP A 845 2.74 27.07 -29.44
N GLY A 846 1.97 28.12 -29.18
CA GLY A 846 1.83 29.28 -30.07
C GLY A 846 1.17 28.98 -31.43
N LYS A 847 0.75 27.74 -31.72
CA LYS A 847 0.13 27.35 -33.00
C LYS A 847 -1.21 26.62 -32.81
N GLY A 848 -2.18 27.36 -32.28
CA GLY A 848 -3.58 26.96 -32.19
C GLY A 848 -4.55 28.04 -32.61
N VAL A 849 -5.81 27.66 -32.84
CA VAL A 849 -6.89 28.56 -33.26
C VAL A 849 -8.24 28.06 -32.75
N GLY A 850 -9.12 28.99 -32.40
CA GLY A 850 -10.53 28.71 -32.11
C GLY A 850 -11.34 28.56 -33.41
N THR A 851 -12.17 27.53 -33.46
CA THR A 851 -13.13 27.31 -34.56
C THR A 851 -14.23 28.37 -34.60
N LYS A 852 -14.64 28.72 -35.82
CA LYS A 852 -15.73 29.67 -36.10
C LYS A 852 -17.11 29.05 -35.82
N SER A 853 -18.16 29.86 -35.94
CA SER A 853 -19.56 29.43 -35.77
C SER A 853 -19.98 28.25 -36.66
N ASP A 854 -19.38 28.11 -37.85
CA ASP A 854 -19.61 27.01 -38.80
C ASP A 854 -18.67 25.81 -38.61
N GLY A 855 -17.96 25.77 -37.46
CA GLY A 855 -16.98 24.75 -37.10
C GLY A 855 -15.66 24.86 -37.88
N SER A 856 -15.51 25.82 -38.80
CA SER A 856 -14.30 25.92 -39.62
C SER A 856 -13.12 26.52 -38.86
N PHE A 857 -11.91 26.11 -39.24
CA PHE A 857 -10.67 26.70 -38.78
C PHE A 857 -9.63 26.78 -39.92
N SER A 858 -8.65 27.66 -39.74
CA SER A 858 -7.46 27.73 -40.60
C SER A 858 -6.24 28.11 -39.75
N LEU A 859 -5.13 27.43 -39.98
CA LEU A 859 -3.82 27.68 -39.41
C LEU A 859 -2.83 27.82 -40.57
N ASP A 860 -2.34 29.04 -40.79
CA ASP A 860 -1.40 29.34 -41.88
C ASP A 860 0.04 29.37 -41.39
N LYS A 861 1.00 29.24 -42.32
CA LYS A 861 2.44 29.26 -42.01
C LYS A 861 2.83 28.18 -40.99
N ILE A 862 2.38 26.95 -41.20
CA ILE A 862 2.81 25.77 -40.44
C ILE A 862 3.96 25.12 -41.23
N PRO A 863 5.12 24.85 -40.63
CA PRO A 863 6.19 24.12 -41.31
C PRO A 863 5.75 22.73 -41.78
N ALA A 864 6.21 22.30 -42.95
CA ALA A 864 5.82 21.04 -43.56
C ALA A 864 6.27 19.79 -42.77
N GLY A 865 5.43 18.77 -42.68
CA GLY A 865 5.70 17.53 -41.95
C GLY A 865 4.52 17.09 -41.09
N ASN A 866 4.79 16.20 -40.13
CA ASN A 866 3.75 15.49 -39.40
C ASN A 866 3.50 16.08 -38.01
N TYR A 867 2.23 16.25 -37.69
CA TYR A 867 1.74 16.77 -36.42
C TYR A 867 0.55 15.94 -35.94
N ILE A 868 0.24 16.07 -34.67
CA ILE A 868 -1.04 15.63 -34.12
C ILE A 868 -1.83 16.90 -33.85
N ALA A 869 -2.98 17.06 -34.51
CA ALA A 869 -3.94 18.10 -34.16
C ALA A 869 -4.69 17.64 -32.90
N ASP A 870 -4.33 18.23 -31.76
CA ASP A 870 -5.07 18.09 -30.52
C ASP A 870 -6.23 19.10 -30.56
N VAL A 871 -7.45 18.60 -30.48
CA VAL A 871 -8.65 19.42 -30.63
C VAL A 871 -9.60 19.12 -29.49
N GLY A 872 -10.02 20.17 -28.77
CA GLY A 872 -10.80 20.03 -27.56
C GLY A 872 -11.85 21.12 -27.36
N LYS A 873 -12.91 20.79 -26.62
CA LYS A 873 -13.85 21.77 -26.07
C LYS A 873 -14.51 21.24 -24.80
N THR A 874 -14.63 22.10 -23.79
CA THR A 874 -15.58 21.87 -22.67
C THR A 874 -16.97 22.35 -23.10
N ARG A 875 -17.97 21.49 -23.00
CA ARG A 875 -19.38 21.79 -23.29
C ARG A 875 -20.07 22.46 -22.09
N ASN A 876 -21.24 23.05 -22.34
CA ASN A 876 -22.05 23.73 -21.31
C ASN A 876 -22.59 22.79 -20.22
N ASP A 877 -22.64 21.48 -20.49
CA ASP A 877 -22.99 20.41 -19.53
C ASP A 877 -21.78 19.90 -18.73
N GLY A 878 -20.63 20.59 -18.82
CA GLY A 878 -19.38 20.23 -18.14
C GLY A 878 -18.58 19.12 -18.81
N MET A 879 -19.11 18.47 -19.86
CA MET A 879 -18.44 17.36 -20.53
C MET A 879 -17.34 17.86 -21.48
N TYR A 880 -16.15 17.24 -21.41
CA TYR A 880 -15.07 17.51 -22.35
C TYR A 880 -15.18 16.58 -23.57
N ILE A 881 -15.20 17.19 -24.76
CA ILE A 881 -15.13 16.49 -26.05
C ILE A 881 -13.77 16.77 -26.69
N GLN A 882 -13.14 15.73 -27.24
CA GLN A 882 -11.78 15.80 -27.76
C GLN A 882 -11.55 14.89 -28.98
N ALA A 883 -10.51 15.20 -29.75
CA ALA A 883 -9.92 14.31 -30.74
C ALA A 883 -8.43 14.63 -30.91
N LYS A 884 -7.63 13.59 -31.18
CA LYS A 884 -6.23 13.73 -31.61
C LYS A 884 -6.11 13.18 -33.02
N VAL A 885 -5.89 14.05 -34.00
CA VAL A 885 -5.92 13.68 -35.42
C VAL A 885 -4.52 13.84 -36.03
N PRO A 886 -3.88 12.77 -36.52
CA PRO A 886 -2.63 12.89 -37.27
C PRO A 886 -2.85 13.72 -38.54
N VAL A 887 -2.00 14.71 -38.79
CA VAL A 887 -2.04 15.58 -39.97
C VAL A 887 -0.66 15.74 -40.59
N SER A 888 -0.59 15.64 -41.92
CA SER A 888 0.64 15.87 -42.70
C SER A 888 0.52 17.19 -43.46
N ILE A 889 1.30 18.19 -43.05
CA ILE A 889 1.36 19.50 -43.69
C ILE A 889 2.28 19.43 -44.89
N THR A 890 1.76 19.73 -46.08
CA THR A 890 2.57 19.75 -47.32
C THR A 890 3.01 21.17 -47.66
N ALA A 891 4.28 21.33 -48.01
CA ALA A 891 4.85 22.60 -48.43
C ALA A 891 4.03 23.27 -49.55
N GLY A 892 3.74 24.57 -49.41
CA GLY A 892 3.01 25.39 -50.37
C GLY A 892 1.53 25.03 -50.56
N LYS A 893 0.97 24.11 -49.75
CA LYS A 893 -0.41 23.63 -49.87
C LYS A 893 -1.19 23.80 -48.57
N THR A 894 -2.51 23.90 -48.69
CA THR A 894 -3.43 23.76 -47.56
C THR A 894 -3.83 22.30 -47.43
N THR A 895 -3.36 21.63 -46.38
CA THR A 895 -3.89 20.34 -45.96
C THR A 895 -5.30 20.55 -45.42
N GLN A 896 -6.26 19.75 -45.88
CA GLN A 896 -7.64 19.76 -45.36
C GLN A 896 -7.82 18.59 -44.39
N VAL A 897 -8.44 18.85 -43.23
CA VAL A 897 -8.76 17.81 -42.24
C VAL A 897 -10.19 17.99 -41.71
N ASN A 898 -10.92 16.88 -41.60
CA ASN A 898 -12.18 16.83 -40.87
C ASN A 898 -11.90 16.23 -39.50
N VAL A 899 -12.12 17.01 -38.45
CA VAL A 899 -11.93 16.57 -37.07
C VAL A 899 -13.30 16.24 -36.49
N VAL A 900 -13.55 14.96 -36.24
CA VAL A 900 -14.74 14.54 -35.50
C VAL A 900 -14.35 14.42 -34.04
N LEU A 901 -14.80 15.37 -33.22
CA LEU A 901 -14.66 15.28 -31.77
C LEU A 901 -15.47 14.08 -31.28
N GLN A 902 -14.88 13.37 -30.33
CA GLN A 902 -15.55 12.30 -29.62
C GLN A 902 -15.71 12.68 -28.16
N LEU A 903 -16.67 12.02 -27.51
CA LEU A 903 -16.72 11.96 -26.07
C LEU A 903 -15.49 11.22 -25.57
N SER A 904 -14.85 11.74 -24.53
CA SER A 904 -13.68 11.12 -23.93
C SER A 904 -13.99 9.66 -23.55
N SER A 905 -13.10 8.72 -23.89
CA SER A 905 -13.38 7.28 -23.84
C SER A 905 -13.59 6.74 -22.41
N ASP A 906 -13.15 7.48 -21.40
CA ASP A 906 -13.40 7.22 -19.97
C ASP A 906 -14.86 7.41 -19.55
N LEU A 907 -15.66 8.10 -20.37
CA LEU A 907 -17.11 8.24 -20.20
C LEU A 907 -17.87 6.96 -20.56
N TYR A 908 -17.39 6.15 -21.51
CA TYR A 908 -18.07 4.91 -21.90
C TYR A 908 -17.76 3.78 -20.91
N ARG A 909 -18.80 3.03 -20.55
CA ARG A 909 -18.80 2.04 -19.48
C ARG A 909 -19.22 0.69 -20.04
N ALA A 910 -18.45 -0.33 -19.68
CA ALA A 910 -18.81 -1.73 -19.90
C ALA A 910 -19.31 -2.28 -18.56
N LEU A 911 -20.63 -2.40 -18.42
CA LEU A 911 -21.26 -3.05 -17.27
C LEU A 911 -21.31 -4.56 -17.53
N GLU A 912 -20.38 -5.28 -16.93
CA GLU A 912 -20.36 -6.75 -16.96
C GLU A 912 -21.36 -7.29 -15.94
N ILE A 913 -22.39 -7.98 -16.43
CA ILE A 913 -23.36 -8.77 -15.66
C ILE A 913 -22.86 -10.22 -15.65
N ASP A 914 -22.73 -10.79 -14.47
CA ASP A 914 -22.14 -12.12 -14.24
C ASP A 914 -22.84 -12.80 -13.05
N GLY A 915 -23.46 -13.97 -13.23
CA GLY A 915 -24.31 -14.60 -12.22
C GLY A 915 -25.19 -15.74 -12.73
N TRP A 916 -26.35 -15.93 -12.10
CA TRP A 916 -27.35 -16.94 -12.47
C TRP A 916 -28.76 -16.57 -12.00
N VAL A 917 -29.77 -16.98 -12.77
CA VAL A 917 -31.20 -16.92 -12.43
C VAL A 917 -31.74 -18.34 -12.26
N GLN A 918 -32.59 -18.53 -11.27
CA GLN A 918 -33.20 -19.79 -10.89
C GLN A 918 -34.71 -19.60 -10.79
N THR A 919 -35.45 -20.56 -11.31
CA THR A 919 -36.91 -20.64 -11.24
C THR A 919 -37.28 -21.90 -10.50
N THR A 920 -38.27 -21.82 -9.62
CA THR A 920 -38.84 -22.93 -8.87
C THR A 920 -40.35 -22.88 -9.02
N ASP A 921 -40.92 -23.93 -9.58
CA ASP A 921 -42.37 -24.18 -9.61
C ASP A 921 -42.81 -24.76 -8.26
N HIS A 922 -43.94 -24.31 -7.72
CA HIS A 922 -44.45 -24.74 -6.43
C HIS A 922 -45.66 -25.69 -6.56
N GLU A 923 -45.38 -26.92 -6.96
CA GLU A 923 -46.38 -27.98 -7.03
C GLU A 923 -46.93 -28.39 -5.64
N CYS A 924 -48.23 -28.21 -5.43
CA CYS A 924 -48.88 -28.71 -4.23
C CYS A 924 -48.85 -30.26 -4.18
N ASN A 925 -48.22 -30.81 -3.13
CA ASN A 925 -47.95 -32.24 -2.89
C ASN A 925 -46.76 -32.86 -3.65
N ALA A 926 -45.90 -32.08 -4.32
CA ALA A 926 -44.60 -32.59 -4.74
C ALA A 926 -43.70 -32.92 -3.54
N ALA A 927 -42.82 -33.92 -3.69
CA ALA A 927 -41.82 -34.25 -2.67
C ALA A 927 -40.65 -33.26 -2.67
N VAL A 928 -40.40 -32.59 -3.80
CA VAL A 928 -39.41 -31.53 -4.02
C VAL A 928 -39.96 -30.63 -5.13
N ASP A 929 -40.05 -29.32 -4.88
CA ASP A 929 -40.44 -28.30 -5.85
C ASP A 929 -39.51 -28.33 -7.11
N PRO A 930 -40.04 -28.55 -8.32
CA PRO A 930 -39.26 -28.54 -9.55
C PRO A 930 -38.48 -27.23 -9.76
N THR A 931 -37.22 -27.33 -10.20
CA THR A 931 -36.30 -26.18 -10.15
C THR A 931 -35.32 -26.17 -11.32
N LYS A 932 -35.14 -24.99 -11.96
CA LYS A 932 -34.20 -24.76 -13.06
C LYS A 932 -33.30 -23.56 -12.79
N THR A 933 -31.98 -23.74 -12.97
CA THR A 933 -31.00 -22.63 -12.97
C THR A 933 -30.41 -22.41 -14.36
N SER A 934 -30.28 -21.13 -14.74
CA SER A 934 -29.65 -20.62 -15.97
C SER A 934 -28.55 -19.62 -15.60
N ASN A 935 -27.35 -19.77 -16.17
CA ASN A 935 -26.27 -18.79 -15.99
C ASN A 935 -26.58 -17.48 -16.72
N MET A 936 -26.20 -16.37 -16.11
CA MET A 936 -26.31 -15.02 -16.65
C MET A 936 -24.91 -14.47 -16.91
N TYR A 937 -24.55 -14.27 -18.17
CA TYR A 937 -23.37 -13.47 -18.54
C TYR A 937 -23.70 -12.56 -19.70
N ARG A 938 -23.51 -11.24 -19.52
CA ARG A 938 -23.59 -10.27 -20.62
C ARG A 938 -22.85 -8.98 -20.28
N VAL A 939 -22.26 -8.35 -21.27
CA VAL A 939 -21.71 -6.99 -21.14
C VAL A 939 -22.70 -6.00 -21.75
N LEU A 940 -23.19 -5.07 -20.94
CA LEU A 940 -23.98 -3.92 -21.40
C LEU A 940 -23.03 -2.72 -21.59
N LEU A 941 -23.01 -2.17 -22.80
CA LEU A 941 -22.24 -0.97 -23.12
C LEU A 941 -23.15 0.26 -22.97
N VAL A 942 -22.78 1.17 -22.07
CA VAL A 942 -23.51 2.42 -21.82
C VAL A 942 -22.54 3.61 -21.77
N GLY A 943 -23.00 4.79 -22.14
CA GLY A 943 -22.23 6.02 -22.26
C GLY A 943 -23.14 7.25 -22.30
N PRO A 944 -22.60 8.42 -22.69
CA PRO A 944 -23.34 9.67 -22.60
C PRO A 944 -24.61 9.75 -23.46
N TYR A 945 -25.51 10.67 -23.10
CA TYR A 945 -26.83 10.91 -23.71
C TYR A 945 -27.91 9.86 -23.39
N ASN A 946 -27.98 9.43 -22.12
CA ASN A 946 -28.99 8.48 -21.64
C ASN A 946 -29.04 7.20 -22.49
N THR A 947 -27.88 6.66 -22.89
CA THR A 947 -27.88 5.35 -23.56
C THR A 947 -28.40 4.31 -22.57
N HIS A 948 -29.56 3.78 -22.90
CA HIS A 948 -30.17 2.66 -22.22
C HIS A 948 -29.70 1.37 -22.88
N ALA A 949 -29.24 0.41 -22.09
CA ALA A 949 -28.92 -0.93 -22.56
C ALA A 949 -29.59 -1.96 -21.67
N ALA A 950 -30.17 -3.02 -22.26
CA ALA A 950 -30.92 -4.02 -21.52
C ALA A 950 -30.48 -5.46 -21.81
N ALA A 951 -30.61 -6.33 -20.80
CA ALA A 951 -30.42 -7.77 -20.89
C ALA A 951 -31.56 -8.49 -20.18
N THR A 952 -32.19 -9.46 -20.85
CA THR A 952 -33.11 -10.41 -20.20
C THR A 952 -32.46 -11.79 -20.19
N PHE A 953 -32.59 -12.48 -19.06
CA PHE A 953 -32.21 -13.88 -18.87
C PHE A 953 -33.43 -14.66 -18.39
N GLN A 954 -33.55 -15.92 -18.80
CA GLN A 954 -34.73 -16.75 -18.53
C GLN A 954 -34.33 -18.13 -17.98
N ALA A 955 -35.12 -18.64 -17.05
CA ALA A 955 -35.08 -20.01 -16.57
C ALA A 955 -36.50 -20.57 -16.52
N ILE A 956 -36.72 -21.74 -17.12
CA ILE A 956 -38.02 -22.41 -17.15
C ILE A 956 -37.92 -23.67 -16.29
N ALA A 957 -38.72 -23.74 -15.21
CA ALA A 957 -38.98 -24.98 -14.52
C ALA A 957 -39.98 -25.80 -15.37
N ASP A 958 -39.64 -27.08 -15.59
CA ASP A 958 -40.43 -28.24 -16.06
C ASP A 958 -41.55 -28.18 -17.13
N GLN A 959 -41.78 -27.02 -17.74
CA GLN A 959 -42.64 -26.67 -18.89
C GLN A 959 -43.93 -25.91 -18.54
N ASP A 960 -44.04 -25.39 -17.32
CA ASP A 960 -45.17 -24.60 -16.80
C ASP A 960 -44.74 -23.26 -16.17
N VAL A 961 -43.58 -23.13 -15.53
CA VAL A 961 -43.19 -21.86 -14.86
C VAL A 961 -41.95 -21.20 -15.49
N LEU A 962 -42.09 -19.93 -15.91
CA LEU A 962 -41.00 -19.10 -16.44
C LEU A 962 -40.58 -18.01 -15.43
N GLY A 963 -39.30 -18.01 -15.06
CA GLY A 963 -38.66 -16.90 -14.35
C GLY A 963 -37.79 -16.05 -15.29
N GLU A 964 -38.00 -14.73 -15.27
CA GLU A 964 -37.17 -13.75 -15.96
C GLU A 964 -36.32 -12.92 -14.98
N ALA A 965 -35.09 -12.59 -15.40
CA ALA A 965 -34.27 -11.55 -14.80
C ALA A 965 -33.92 -10.50 -15.88
N ILE A 966 -34.51 -9.31 -15.77
CA ILE A 966 -34.34 -8.18 -16.69
C ILE A 966 -33.44 -7.14 -16.04
N PHE A 967 -32.42 -6.71 -16.77
CA PHE A 967 -31.44 -5.71 -16.37
C PHE A 967 -31.53 -4.53 -17.32
N GLU A 968 -31.80 -3.34 -16.80
CA GLU A 968 -31.99 -2.08 -17.53
C GLU A 968 -30.95 -1.06 -17.05
N ALA A 969 -29.91 -0.80 -17.84
CA ALA A 969 -28.75 0.00 -17.45
C ALA A 969 -28.73 1.38 -18.12
N ASP A 970 -28.62 2.44 -17.31
CA ASP A 970 -28.61 3.84 -17.71
C ASP A 970 -27.36 4.58 -17.18
N TRP A 971 -26.54 5.09 -18.09
CA TRP A 971 -25.35 5.86 -17.77
C TRP A 971 -25.64 7.18 -17.04
N GLN A 972 -24.74 7.59 -16.12
CA GLN A 972 -24.80 8.87 -15.41
C GLN A 972 -23.56 9.75 -15.66
N LEU A 973 -23.72 11.07 -15.52
CA LEU A 973 -22.68 12.08 -15.80
C LEU A 973 -21.40 11.89 -14.97
N ASP A 974 -21.52 11.32 -13.78
CA ASP A 974 -20.41 10.97 -12.87
C ASP A 974 -19.70 9.65 -13.24
N LYS A 975 -20.02 9.06 -14.41
CA LYS A 975 -19.54 7.76 -14.91
C LYS A 975 -20.06 6.55 -14.12
N SER A 976 -20.97 6.75 -13.16
CA SER A 976 -21.73 5.64 -12.60
C SER A 976 -22.74 5.10 -13.61
N VAL A 977 -23.22 3.89 -13.37
CA VAL A 977 -24.31 3.28 -14.14
C VAL A 977 -25.44 3.02 -13.16
N LYS A 978 -26.57 3.72 -13.35
CA LYS A 978 -27.83 3.32 -12.71
C LYS A 978 -28.33 2.07 -13.40
N ILE A 979 -28.92 1.17 -12.63
CA ILE A 979 -29.44 -0.07 -13.18
C ILE A 979 -30.68 -0.51 -12.42
N LYS A 980 -31.80 -0.59 -13.14
CA LYS A 980 -33.01 -1.24 -12.68
C LYS A 980 -32.87 -2.73 -12.98
N VAL A 981 -33.04 -3.56 -11.95
CA VAL A 981 -33.17 -5.01 -12.12
C VAL A 981 -34.60 -5.36 -11.78
N THR A 982 -35.24 -6.13 -12.65
CA THR A 982 -36.64 -6.54 -12.54
C THR A 982 -36.70 -8.06 -12.65
N LEU A 983 -37.22 -8.73 -11.63
CA LEU A 983 -37.50 -10.16 -11.68
C LEU A 983 -38.99 -10.39 -11.90
N ARG A 984 -39.31 -11.35 -12.75
CA ARG A 984 -40.69 -11.82 -13.00
C ARG A 984 -40.78 -13.32 -12.86
N VAL A 985 -41.83 -13.80 -12.23
CA VAL A 985 -42.25 -15.21 -12.30
C VAL A 985 -43.60 -15.26 -12.98
N HIS A 986 -43.74 -16.11 -13.99
CA HIS A 986 -44.94 -16.29 -14.80
C HIS A 986 -45.59 -17.65 -14.50
N ASP A 987 -46.91 -17.62 -14.30
CA ASP A 987 -47.82 -18.78 -14.31
C ASP A 987 -48.04 -19.20 -15.76
N GLY A 988 -47.01 -19.86 -16.33
CA GLY A 988 -46.90 -20.17 -17.75
C GLY A 988 -45.46 -20.10 -18.29
N THR A 989 -45.20 -20.74 -19.43
CA THR A 989 -43.87 -20.74 -20.08
C THR A 989 -43.63 -19.58 -21.04
N LYS A 990 -44.57 -18.64 -21.17
CA LYS A 990 -44.45 -17.51 -22.11
C LYS A 990 -44.47 -16.20 -21.34
N THR A 991 -43.69 -15.23 -21.85
CA THR A 991 -43.68 -13.85 -21.34
C THR A 991 -45.00 -13.09 -21.53
N SER A 992 -45.98 -13.68 -22.22
CA SER A 992 -47.36 -13.20 -22.33
C SER A 992 -48.26 -13.58 -21.16
N ASP A 993 -47.84 -14.55 -20.36
CA ASP A 993 -48.66 -15.18 -19.33
C ASP A 993 -48.61 -14.33 -18.04
N SER A 994 -49.58 -14.49 -17.14
CA SER A 994 -49.71 -13.67 -15.91
C SER A 994 -48.47 -13.81 -15.03
N TYR A 995 -48.02 -12.69 -14.43
CA TYR A 995 -46.78 -12.65 -13.66
C TYR A 995 -46.84 -11.81 -12.39
N TYR A 996 -46.01 -12.19 -11.43
CA TYR A 996 -45.63 -11.36 -10.30
C TYR A 996 -44.25 -10.73 -10.52
N GLU A 997 -44.08 -9.45 -10.17
CA GLU A 997 -42.86 -8.67 -10.44
C GLU A 997 -42.24 -8.10 -9.16
N TYR A 998 -40.91 -8.19 -9.05
CA TYR A 998 -40.13 -7.43 -8.07
C TYR A 998 -38.99 -6.68 -8.75
N ALA A 999 -38.98 -5.36 -8.61
CA ALA A 999 -37.97 -4.47 -9.21
C ALA A 999 -37.19 -3.66 -8.17
N HIS A 1000 -35.89 -3.46 -8.42
CA HIS A 1000 -35.03 -2.64 -7.57
C HIS A 1000 -34.00 -1.86 -8.39
N ASN A 1001 -33.68 -0.64 -7.94
CA ASN A 1001 -32.71 0.24 -8.59
C ASN A 1001 -31.37 0.23 -7.83
N PHE A 1002 -30.27 0.07 -8.57
CA PHE A 1002 -28.92 0.18 -8.05
C PHE A 1002 -28.15 1.29 -8.77
N THR A 1003 -26.97 1.63 -8.24
CA THR A 1003 -26.00 2.50 -8.92
C THR A 1003 -24.61 1.91 -8.71
N VAL A 1004 -23.90 1.63 -9.80
CA VAL A 1004 -22.55 1.08 -9.76
C VAL A 1004 -21.57 2.18 -10.17
N ALA A 1005 -20.77 2.67 -9.21
CA ALA A 1005 -19.79 3.72 -9.46
C ALA A 1005 -18.68 3.28 -10.43
N ALA A 1006 -18.02 4.24 -11.09
CA ALA A 1006 -16.99 3.95 -12.07
C ALA A 1006 -15.81 3.14 -11.49
N GLY A 1007 -15.49 2.01 -12.13
CA GLY A 1007 -14.41 1.12 -11.69
C GLY A 1007 -14.76 0.25 -10.48
N LYS A 1008 -15.99 0.31 -9.98
CA LYS A 1008 -16.47 -0.50 -8.85
C LYS A 1008 -17.34 -1.67 -9.34
N SER A 1009 -17.52 -2.65 -8.45
CA SER A 1009 -18.42 -3.79 -8.63
C SER A 1009 -19.52 -3.78 -7.56
N LEU A 1010 -20.65 -4.39 -7.88
CA LEU A 1010 -21.79 -4.55 -6.97
C LEU A 1010 -22.36 -5.96 -7.13
N SER A 1011 -22.31 -6.78 -6.08
CA SER A 1011 -22.95 -8.10 -6.05
C SER A 1011 -24.27 -8.02 -5.27
N LYS A 1012 -25.32 -8.62 -5.83
CA LYS A 1012 -26.67 -8.64 -5.25
C LYS A 1012 -27.34 -9.99 -5.50
N TRP A 1013 -28.36 -10.25 -4.70
CA TRP A 1013 -29.37 -11.25 -4.95
C TRP A 1013 -30.75 -10.62 -4.81
N MET A 1014 -31.72 -11.14 -5.55
CA MET A 1014 -33.11 -10.69 -5.57
C MET A 1014 -34.02 -11.90 -5.77
N TYR A 1015 -35.28 -11.80 -5.37
CA TYR A 1015 -36.30 -12.80 -5.66
C TYR A 1015 -37.67 -12.15 -5.88
N ALA A 1016 -38.54 -12.83 -6.61
CA ALA A 1016 -39.98 -12.56 -6.67
C ALA A 1016 -40.72 -13.88 -6.37
N ASN A 1017 -41.85 -13.79 -5.67
CA ASN A 1017 -42.57 -14.96 -5.15
C ASN A 1017 -44.05 -14.61 -4.90
N ASP A 1018 -44.95 -15.33 -5.58
CA ASP A 1018 -46.40 -15.36 -5.37
C ASP A 1018 -46.94 -16.78 -5.05
N GLY A 1019 -46.04 -17.75 -5.06
CA GLY A 1019 -46.24 -19.18 -4.88
C GLY A 1019 -45.03 -19.86 -5.53
N ASP A 1020 -44.94 -19.63 -6.84
CA ASP A 1020 -43.77 -19.88 -7.67
C ASP A 1020 -42.70 -18.83 -7.42
N LYS A 1021 -41.45 -19.16 -7.72
CA LYS A 1021 -40.30 -18.36 -7.28
C LYS A 1021 -39.32 -18.16 -8.42
N VAL A 1022 -38.98 -16.90 -8.70
CA VAL A 1022 -37.77 -16.56 -9.44
C VAL A 1022 -36.75 -15.96 -8.46
N PHE A 1023 -35.51 -16.40 -8.55
CA PHE A 1023 -34.37 -15.94 -7.76
C PHE A 1023 -33.22 -15.61 -8.69
N ALA A 1024 -32.58 -14.44 -8.53
CA ALA A 1024 -31.41 -14.09 -9.32
C ALA A 1024 -30.26 -13.63 -8.42
N ARG A 1025 -29.07 -14.20 -8.66
CA ARG A 1025 -27.82 -13.74 -8.06
C ARG A 1025 -26.91 -13.20 -9.15
N PHE A 1026 -26.36 -12.01 -8.98
CA PHE A 1026 -25.56 -11.36 -10.00
C PHE A 1026 -24.52 -10.40 -9.41
N THR A 1027 -23.44 -10.23 -10.15
CA THR A 1027 -22.41 -9.22 -9.96
C THR A 1027 -22.40 -8.29 -11.16
N LEU A 1028 -22.39 -6.99 -10.89
CA LEU A 1028 -22.34 -5.91 -11.86
C LEU A 1028 -20.98 -5.22 -11.74
N LYS A 1029 -20.11 -5.29 -12.76
CA LYS A 1029 -18.78 -4.67 -12.73
C LYS A 1029 -18.77 -3.50 -13.71
N ASN A 1030 -18.71 -2.25 -13.22
CA ASN A 1030 -18.70 -1.05 -14.06
C ASN A 1030 -17.27 -0.73 -14.52
N LYS A 1031 -16.81 -1.37 -15.59
CA LYS A 1031 -15.49 -1.15 -16.19
C LYS A 1031 -15.52 0.03 -17.17
N GLN A 1032 -14.37 0.63 -17.45
CA GLN A 1032 -14.26 1.51 -18.63
C GLN A 1032 -14.42 0.64 -19.88
N ALA A 1033 -15.24 1.08 -20.83
CA ALA A 1033 -15.35 0.38 -22.11
C ALA A 1033 -14.08 0.63 -22.94
N ALA A 1034 -13.56 -0.42 -23.57
CA ALA A 1034 -12.68 -0.26 -24.72
C ALA A 1034 -13.56 0.12 -25.91
N VAL A 1035 -13.42 1.37 -26.37
CA VAL A 1035 -14.12 1.95 -27.53
C VAL A 1035 -13.12 2.11 -28.66
#